data_AF-A0A409VVA4-F1
#
_entry.id   AF-A0A409VVA4-F1
#
_cell.length_a   1.000
_cell.length_b   1.000
_cell.length_c   1.000
_cell.angle_alpha   90.00
_cell.angle_beta   90.00
_cell.angle_gamma   90.00
#
_symmetry.space_group_name_H-M   'P 1'
#
loop_
_entity.id
_entity.type
_entity.pdbx_description
1 polymer ?
#
loop_
_entity_poly.entity_id
_entity_poly.type
_entity_poly.pdbx_seq_one_letter_code
_entity_poly.pdbx_strand_id
1 'polypeptide(L)'
;MLGYHGVNVHGSESRNKSMIVHIKNPFEHAKPEDLAKKMIGKRIFVGWPFLQEGQVVAVSDSLFKYEKMVVAPGSPARVVSNPHAPQGLSHWKAKAERIETYYSKRCGVITGNVDILLHVRPLKGLKRLESGAFVKDYEGPNKETEQAVQMCLSEVVSEDPRFLEREAPPLSEEFPDGSKVFFLGEHAYGVAAQVASTTDTTLSVILAFFPSEKAENDKFKTIVANRKAIPYYPSFRAADLVGISGRALGKITSSFMVITSDNQKTNLGLSLKFEAKALKVIDYSRKEGRNWDYSQKTIDLLNEYKEKFPEIFRILDKNGDAMMKASEVFPGPDPDGKVKEVKNWLKSKGVRDFEPVSLFCDQLTKETVAEIEALADTFTKNKSSTSIKKAIVKGIPRQAVLKPSHAVYRLQNQHFALGDRVTMVQDSGGVPLSVKGVVIGLNAKSMDVVWDVPFMSGVTLGDRCSQYRGSTVEFNTCLNLTNPQFVTSTNPKAPPPVRNQVPFKPRFGPHPAINPQPGQLPAAGFRPAPQTNQPGRVHIMANPNRGGRGHPNGRGGPPHVSHAQPIVAPALQTENNEAAQQKAPPTAFTNGNHVPAPMLSRGLNPRGRGGFVPGFRGGRGSGSNGDRGRGAPRGGFRGRGRGSFATPLPS
;
A
#
# COMPACT_ATOMS: atom_id res chain seq x y z
N MET A 1 -36.46 -7.24 -23.44
CA MET A 1 -36.71 -8.00 -24.69
C MET A 1 -35.76 -9.18 -24.74
N LEU A 2 -36.19 -10.37 -25.18
CA LEU A 2 -35.30 -11.54 -25.28
C LEU A 2 -34.60 -11.58 -26.64
N GLY A 3 -33.28 -11.42 -26.69
CA GLY A 3 -32.53 -11.28 -27.95
C GLY A 3 -31.07 -11.77 -27.89
N TYR A 4 -30.44 -11.95 -29.05
CA TYR A 4 -29.01 -12.31 -29.15
C TYR A 4 -28.16 -11.03 -29.07
N HIS A 5 -27.22 -10.96 -28.10
CA HIS A 5 -26.44 -9.74 -27.83
C HIS A 5 -24.95 -10.01 -27.51
N GLY A 6 -24.54 -11.27 -27.38
CA GLY A 6 -23.16 -11.65 -27.03
C GLY A 6 -22.74 -11.20 -25.63
N VAL A 7 -23.61 -11.33 -24.63
CA VAL A 7 -23.29 -10.99 -23.23
C VAL A 7 -22.19 -11.91 -22.70
N ASN A 8 -21.17 -11.35 -22.05
CA ASN A 8 -19.98 -12.04 -21.56
C ASN A 8 -19.85 -11.94 -20.03
N VAL A 9 -20.32 -12.97 -19.34
CA VAL A 9 -20.22 -13.11 -17.88
C VAL A 9 -18.95 -13.87 -17.46
N HIS A 10 -18.61 -14.95 -18.16
CA HIS A 10 -17.60 -15.93 -17.72
C HIS A 10 -16.31 -15.96 -18.58
N GLY A 11 -16.10 -14.99 -19.47
CA GLY A 11 -14.90 -14.85 -20.30
C GLY A 11 -15.18 -14.95 -21.81
N SER A 12 -16.22 -15.70 -22.20
CA SER A 12 -16.71 -15.81 -23.57
C SER A 12 -18.09 -15.15 -23.75
N GLU A 13 -18.39 -14.70 -24.98
CA GLU A 13 -19.72 -14.21 -25.33
C GLU A 13 -20.75 -15.33 -25.44
N SER A 14 -21.93 -15.13 -24.87
CA SER A 14 -23.06 -16.06 -24.97
C SER A 14 -23.59 -16.13 -26.40
N ARG A 15 -23.71 -17.37 -26.92
CA ARG A 15 -24.38 -17.67 -28.19
C ARG A 15 -25.91 -17.76 -28.07
N ASN A 16 -26.43 -17.76 -26.84
CA ASN A 16 -27.87 -17.90 -26.57
C ASN A 16 -28.54 -16.54 -26.37
N LYS A 17 -29.86 -16.50 -26.55
CA LYS A 17 -30.65 -15.30 -26.26
C LYS A 17 -30.52 -14.92 -24.78
N SER A 18 -30.41 -13.61 -24.51
CA SER A 18 -30.33 -13.01 -23.18
C SER A 18 -31.50 -12.04 -22.99
N MET A 19 -31.93 -11.79 -21.76
CA MET A 19 -32.92 -10.73 -21.49
C MET A 19 -32.21 -9.38 -21.54
N ILE A 20 -32.56 -8.57 -22.54
CA ILE A 20 -32.00 -7.24 -22.76
C ILE A 20 -32.93 -6.17 -22.18
N VAL A 21 -32.39 -5.32 -21.31
CA VAL A 21 -33.09 -4.20 -20.69
C VAL A 21 -32.71 -2.92 -21.44
N HIS A 22 -33.70 -2.17 -21.92
CA HIS A 22 -33.50 -0.85 -22.51
C HIS A 22 -33.88 0.22 -21.48
N ILE A 23 -32.95 1.11 -21.18
CA ILE A 23 -33.15 2.21 -20.25
C ILE A 23 -33.69 3.41 -21.03
N LYS A 24 -34.79 4.00 -20.56
CA LYS A 24 -35.28 5.30 -21.06
C LYS A 24 -34.58 6.40 -20.27
N ASN A 25 -34.02 7.40 -20.93
CA ASN A 25 -33.30 8.49 -20.27
C ASN A 25 -34.29 9.57 -19.78
N PRO A 26 -34.50 9.77 -18.45
CA PRO A 26 -35.40 10.81 -17.96
C PRO A 26 -34.76 12.22 -17.99
N PHE A 27 -33.50 12.33 -18.40
CA PHE A 27 -32.71 13.57 -18.44
C PHE A 27 -32.36 14.01 -19.87
N GLU A 28 -32.95 13.41 -20.90
CA GLU A 28 -32.62 13.63 -22.33
C GLU A 28 -32.78 15.09 -22.80
N HIS A 29 -33.60 15.89 -22.10
CA HIS A 29 -33.79 17.32 -22.38
C HIS A 29 -33.27 18.23 -21.25
N ALA A 30 -32.53 17.68 -20.28
CA ALA A 30 -32.04 18.43 -19.13
C ALA A 30 -30.70 19.12 -19.45
N LYS A 31 -30.62 20.43 -19.19
CA LYS A 31 -29.37 21.18 -19.33
C LYS A 31 -28.32 20.71 -18.29
N PRO A 32 -27.06 20.42 -18.68
CA PRO A 32 -26.01 19.99 -17.75
C PRO A 32 -25.80 20.94 -16.56
N GLU A 33 -25.90 22.25 -16.78
CA GLU A 33 -25.83 23.25 -15.71
C GLU A 33 -26.92 23.13 -14.65
N ASP A 34 -28.16 22.93 -15.06
CA ASP A 34 -29.31 22.91 -14.15
C ASP A 34 -29.37 21.58 -13.41
N LEU A 35 -28.94 20.50 -14.07
CA LEU A 35 -28.66 19.21 -13.44
C LEU A 35 -27.52 19.33 -12.41
N ALA A 36 -26.43 20.04 -12.73
CA ALA A 36 -25.32 20.30 -11.81
C ALA A 36 -25.76 21.10 -10.58
N LYS A 37 -26.54 22.18 -10.77
CA LYS A 37 -27.19 22.95 -9.68
C LYS A 37 -28.11 22.06 -8.83
N LYS A 38 -28.83 21.11 -9.45
CA LYS A 38 -29.78 20.21 -8.78
C LYS A 38 -29.13 19.05 -8.01
N MET A 39 -27.99 18.52 -8.48
CA MET A 39 -27.41 17.26 -7.99
C MET A 39 -26.10 17.40 -7.19
N ILE A 40 -25.24 18.39 -7.48
CA ILE A 40 -23.92 18.48 -6.81
C ILE A 40 -24.08 18.72 -5.31
N GLY A 41 -23.41 17.89 -4.51
CA GLY A 41 -23.48 17.85 -3.05
C GLY A 41 -24.53 16.90 -2.48
N LYS A 42 -25.47 16.41 -3.29
CA LYS A 42 -26.51 15.47 -2.84
C LYS A 42 -26.02 14.02 -2.87
N ARG A 43 -26.64 13.20 -2.02
CA ARG A 43 -26.63 11.74 -2.16
C ARG A 43 -27.42 11.31 -3.40
N ILE A 44 -26.98 10.21 -4.01
CA ILE A 44 -27.67 9.45 -5.05
C ILE A 44 -27.31 7.96 -4.89
N PHE A 45 -28.01 7.11 -5.63
CA PHE A 45 -27.76 5.67 -5.69
C PHE A 45 -27.27 5.27 -7.09
N VAL A 46 -26.16 4.55 -7.13
CA VAL A 46 -25.40 4.21 -8.35
C VAL A 46 -25.14 2.70 -8.45
N GLY A 47 -24.73 2.20 -9.62
CA GLY A 47 -24.36 0.79 -9.79
C GLY A 47 -25.55 -0.16 -9.96
N TRP A 48 -26.65 0.33 -10.53
CA TRP A 48 -27.86 -0.46 -10.83
C TRP A 48 -27.50 -1.79 -11.55
N PRO A 49 -28.11 -2.94 -11.18
CA PRO A 49 -29.19 -3.11 -10.20
C PRO A 49 -28.73 -3.16 -8.74
N PHE A 50 -27.43 -3.30 -8.46
CA PHE A 50 -26.89 -3.42 -7.10
C PHE A 50 -26.55 -2.04 -6.52
N LEU A 51 -27.61 -1.27 -6.25
CA LEU A 51 -27.55 0.13 -5.84
C LEU A 51 -26.66 0.35 -4.60
N GLN A 52 -25.75 1.32 -4.70
CA GLN A 52 -24.89 1.81 -3.62
C GLN A 52 -25.05 3.33 -3.50
N GLU A 53 -25.10 3.85 -2.27
CA GLU A 53 -25.14 5.31 -2.04
C GLU A 53 -23.79 5.95 -2.37
N GLY A 54 -23.83 7.17 -2.92
CA GLY A 54 -22.65 8.01 -3.11
C GLY A 54 -23.01 9.48 -3.24
N GLN A 55 -22.07 10.37 -2.95
CA GLN A 55 -22.27 11.81 -3.07
C GLN A 55 -21.80 12.31 -4.44
N VAL A 56 -22.65 13.05 -5.16
CA VAL A 56 -22.24 13.74 -6.39
C VAL A 56 -21.33 14.91 -6.03
N VAL A 57 -20.14 14.95 -6.61
CA VAL A 57 -19.18 16.05 -6.41
C VAL A 57 -18.98 16.91 -7.65
N ALA A 58 -19.27 16.36 -8.83
CA ALA A 58 -19.27 17.07 -10.09
C ALA A 58 -20.22 16.45 -11.10
N VAL A 59 -20.54 17.20 -12.15
CA VAL A 59 -21.23 16.72 -13.36
C VAL A 59 -20.34 17.05 -14.56
N SER A 60 -20.38 16.28 -15.63
CA SER A 60 -19.68 16.64 -16.87
C SER A 60 -20.40 16.16 -18.11
N ASP A 61 -20.52 17.06 -19.08
CA ASP A 61 -20.81 16.72 -20.47
C ASP A 61 -19.49 16.53 -21.27
N SER A 62 -19.62 16.43 -22.58
CA SER A 62 -18.53 16.20 -23.52
C SER A 62 -17.51 17.36 -23.63
N LEU A 63 -17.81 18.55 -23.12
CA LEU A 63 -17.00 19.77 -23.24
C LEU A 63 -16.57 20.36 -21.89
N PHE A 64 -17.39 20.23 -20.83
CA PHE A 64 -17.17 20.86 -19.53
C PHE A 64 -17.30 19.89 -18.35
N LYS A 65 -16.56 20.15 -17.25
CA LYS A 65 -16.81 19.62 -15.90
C LYS A 65 -17.36 20.74 -15.02
N TYR A 66 -18.57 20.54 -14.51
CA TYR A 66 -19.26 21.42 -13.58
C TYR A 66 -18.93 21.03 -12.15
N GLU A 67 -18.30 21.92 -11.40
CA GLU A 67 -17.85 21.68 -10.02
C GLU A 67 -18.29 22.81 -9.09
N LYS A 68 -18.58 22.51 -7.82
CA LYS A 68 -18.97 23.54 -6.84
C LYS A 68 -17.72 24.13 -6.18
N MET A 69 -17.38 25.37 -6.53
CA MET A 69 -16.17 26.06 -6.08
C MET A 69 -16.47 27.39 -5.38
N VAL A 70 -15.60 27.77 -4.45
CA VAL A 70 -15.56 29.11 -3.84
C VAL A 70 -14.71 29.99 -4.75
N VAL A 71 -15.34 30.91 -5.49
CA VAL A 71 -14.67 31.72 -6.52
C VAL A 71 -13.84 32.85 -5.91
N ALA A 72 -14.27 33.38 -4.77
CA ALA A 72 -13.51 34.36 -3.96
C ALA A 72 -13.60 34.01 -2.47
N PRO A 73 -12.55 34.26 -1.65
CA PRO A 73 -12.59 34.04 -0.21
C PRO A 73 -13.81 34.71 0.45
N GLY A 74 -14.55 33.96 1.28
CA GLY A 74 -15.78 34.44 1.92
C GLY A 74 -17.05 34.40 1.05
N SER A 75 -16.96 34.14 -0.26
CA SER A 75 -18.14 34.00 -1.12
C SER A 75 -18.80 32.62 -0.99
N PRO A 76 -20.14 32.51 -1.14
CA PRO A 76 -20.83 31.21 -1.14
C PRO A 76 -20.42 30.38 -2.36
N ALA A 77 -20.15 29.08 -2.16
CA ALA A 77 -19.67 28.20 -3.22
C ALA A 77 -20.73 28.01 -4.33
N ARG A 78 -20.38 28.39 -5.56
CA ARG A 78 -21.24 28.32 -6.76
C ARG A 78 -20.80 27.18 -7.68
N VAL A 79 -21.69 26.72 -8.56
CA VAL A 79 -21.33 25.80 -9.64
C VAL A 79 -20.57 26.59 -10.72
N VAL A 80 -19.39 26.10 -11.12
CA VAL A 80 -18.51 26.70 -12.13
C VAL A 80 -18.29 25.68 -13.26
N SER A 81 -18.35 26.14 -14.51
CA SER A 81 -18.09 25.36 -15.72
C SER A 81 -16.60 25.40 -16.08
N ASN A 82 -15.86 24.35 -15.77
CA ASN A 82 -14.46 24.19 -16.15
C ASN A 82 -14.37 23.44 -17.50
N PRO A 83 -13.89 24.04 -18.60
CA PRO A 83 -13.73 23.33 -19.87
C PRO A 83 -12.70 22.21 -19.75
N HIS A 84 -12.96 21.07 -20.39
CA HIS A 84 -11.99 19.97 -20.44
C HIS A 84 -10.72 20.41 -21.19
N ALA A 85 -9.55 19.97 -20.72
CA ALA A 85 -8.33 20.07 -21.51
C ALA A 85 -8.49 19.29 -22.84
N PRO A 86 -7.72 19.58 -23.91
CA PRO A 86 -7.88 18.91 -25.21
C PRO A 86 -7.78 17.37 -25.15
N GLN A 87 -6.99 16.81 -24.24
CA GLN A 87 -6.92 15.36 -23.98
C GLN A 87 -8.06 14.85 -23.08
N GLY A 88 -8.66 15.74 -22.27
CA GLY A 88 -9.82 15.43 -21.42
C GLY A 88 -11.07 15.07 -22.23
N LEU A 89 -11.27 15.69 -23.40
CA LEU A 89 -12.39 15.40 -24.31
C LEU A 89 -12.44 13.92 -24.72
N SER A 90 -11.31 13.38 -25.19
CA SER A 90 -11.22 11.96 -25.57
C SER A 90 -11.24 11.03 -24.36
N HIS A 91 -10.66 11.45 -23.22
CA HIS A 91 -10.77 10.69 -21.97
C HIS A 91 -12.20 10.62 -21.42
N TRP A 92 -13.01 11.67 -21.60
CA TRP A 92 -14.42 11.70 -21.23
C TRP A 92 -15.23 10.74 -22.11
N LYS A 93 -15.06 10.83 -23.45
CA LYS A 93 -15.74 9.92 -24.38
C LYS A 93 -15.38 8.45 -24.13
N ALA A 94 -14.11 8.15 -23.88
CA ALA A 94 -13.65 6.80 -23.52
C ALA A 94 -14.07 6.33 -22.10
N LYS A 95 -14.68 7.19 -21.27
CA LYS A 95 -15.37 6.81 -20.02
C LYS A 95 -16.85 6.52 -20.30
N ALA A 96 -17.53 7.37 -21.06
CA ALA A 96 -18.91 7.16 -21.50
C ALA A 96 -19.07 5.82 -22.25
N GLU A 97 -18.26 5.60 -23.30
CA GLU A 97 -18.23 4.34 -24.08
C GLU A 97 -17.92 3.10 -23.22
N ARG A 98 -17.10 3.26 -22.16
CA ARG A 98 -16.77 2.17 -21.23
C ARG A 98 -17.95 1.78 -20.35
N ILE A 99 -18.72 2.77 -19.88
CA ILE A 99 -19.91 2.55 -19.06
C ILE A 99 -20.99 1.86 -19.90
N GLU A 100 -21.25 2.36 -21.12
CA GLU A 100 -22.15 1.72 -22.07
C GLU A 100 -21.71 0.28 -22.40
N THR A 101 -20.43 0.08 -22.78
CA THR A 101 -19.88 -1.25 -23.09
C THR A 101 -19.98 -2.21 -21.91
N TYR A 102 -19.73 -1.73 -20.69
CA TYR A 102 -19.88 -2.54 -19.47
C TYR A 102 -21.33 -2.98 -19.29
N TYR A 103 -22.29 -2.06 -19.26
CA TYR A 103 -23.70 -2.41 -19.09
C TYR A 103 -24.22 -3.30 -20.22
N SER A 104 -23.86 -2.99 -21.47
CA SER A 104 -24.25 -3.73 -22.67
C SER A 104 -23.69 -5.16 -22.68
N LYS A 105 -22.37 -5.33 -22.53
CA LYS A 105 -21.70 -6.64 -22.67
C LYS A 105 -21.58 -7.43 -21.37
N ARG A 106 -21.59 -6.81 -20.19
CA ARG A 106 -21.52 -7.52 -18.89
C ARG A 106 -22.92 -7.86 -18.35
N CYS A 107 -23.86 -6.94 -18.49
CA CYS A 107 -25.17 -7.01 -17.82
C CYS A 107 -26.36 -7.23 -18.77
N GLY A 108 -26.20 -7.06 -20.09
CA GLY A 108 -27.32 -7.11 -21.04
C GLY A 108 -28.20 -5.86 -21.00
N VAL A 109 -27.63 -4.70 -20.68
CA VAL A 109 -28.35 -3.44 -20.41
C VAL A 109 -27.94 -2.40 -21.43
N ILE A 110 -28.89 -1.90 -22.21
CA ILE A 110 -28.69 -0.84 -23.20
C ILE A 110 -29.08 0.48 -22.54
N THR A 111 -28.08 1.31 -22.24
CA THR A 111 -28.21 2.59 -21.52
C THR A 111 -28.68 3.75 -22.39
N GLY A 112 -28.68 3.57 -23.72
CA GLY A 112 -28.66 4.68 -24.67
C GLY A 112 -27.34 5.45 -24.62
N ASN A 113 -27.26 6.53 -25.41
CA ASN A 113 -26.13 7.45 -25.41
C ASN A 113 -25.88 8.04 -24.02
N VAL A 114 -24.62 8.25 -23.66
CA VAL A 114 -24.22 8.78 -22.35
C VAL A 114 -23.65 10.18 -22.52
N ASP A 115 -24.55 11.16 -22.65
CA ASP A 115 -24.21 12.57 -22.90
C ASP A 115 -23.77 13.31 -21.63
N ILE A 116 -24.12 12.78 -20.45
CA ILE A 116 -23.79 13.36 -19.14
C ILE A 116 -23.29 12.29 -18.17
N LEU A 117 -22.11 12.53 -17.59
CA LEU A 117 -21.51 11.74 -16.51
C LEU A 117 -21.61 12.48 -15.18
N LEU A 118 -22.05 11.78 -14.14
CA LEU A 118 -21.93 12.19 -12.73
C LEU A 118 -20.60 11.68 -12.19
N HIS A 119 -19.87 12.55 -11.47
CA HIS A 119 -18.67 12.17 -10.71
C HIS A 119 -19.09 11.99 -9.26
N VAL A 120 -18.95 10.76 -8.77
CA VAL A 120 -19.57 10.31 -7.52
C VAL A 120 -18.48 9.77 -6.60
N ARG A 121 -18.57 10.11 -5.31
CA ARG A 121 -17.75 9.49 -4.27
C ARG A 121 -18.62 8.46 -3.53
N PRO A 122 -18.36 7.14 -3.69
CA PRO A 122 -19.13 6.11 -3.02
C PRO A 122 -19.12 6.28 -1.50
N LEU A 123 -20.22 5.86 -0.85
CA LEU A 123 -20.29 5.78 0.59
C LEU A 123 -19.33 4.69 1.10
N LYS A 124 -18.43 5.08 2.00
CA LYS A 124 -17.48 4.19 2.69
C LYS A 124 -18.08 3.61 3.97
N GLY A 125 -19.02 4.32 4.59
CA GLY A 125 -19.76 3.90 5.79
C GLY A 125 -20.16 5.09 6.66
N LEU A 126 -20.23 4.89 7.97
CA LEU A 126 -20.42 5.97 8.96
C LEU A 126 -19.10 6.29 9.68
N LYS A 127 -18.92 7.56 10.07
CA LYS A 127 -17.88 8.03 10.99
C LYS A 127 -18.51 8.60 12.26
N ARG A 128 -17.95 8.25 13.42
CA ARG A 128 -18.33 8.84 14.71
C ARG A 128 -17.54 10.12 14.97
N LEU A 129 -18.25 11.26 15.07
CA LEU A 129 -17.68 12.57 15.38
C LEU A 129 -17.19 12.66 16.84
N GLU A 130 -16.44 13.72 17.15
CA GLU A 130 -16.04 14.07 18.52
C GLU A 130 -17.26 14.28 19.45
N SER A 131 -18.37 14.77 18.89
CA SER A 131 -19.66 14.94 19.57
C SER A 131 -20.40 13.63 19.86
N GLY A 132 -19.95 12.48 19.32
CA GLY A 132 -20.64 11.19 19.46
C GLY A 132 -21.62 10.86 18.33
N ALA A 133 -22.07 11.86 17.55
CA ALA A 133 -22.94 11.66 16.39
C ALA A 133 -22.28 10.80 15.28
N PHE A 134 -23.08 10.02 14.56
CA PHE A 134 -22.66 9.25 13.39
C PHE A 134 -23.14 9.91 12.10
N VAL A 135 -22.18 10.28 11.24
CA VAL A 135 -22.42 10.95 9.96
C VAL A 135 -21.81 10.12 8.83
N LYS A 136 -22.37 10.19 7.62
CA LYS A 136 -21.88 9.47 6.44
C LYS A 136 -20.44 9.88 6.08
N ASP A 137 -19.63 8.88 5.80
CA ASP A 137 -18.26 9.03 5.34
C ASP A 137 -18.17 8.54 3.89
N TYR A 138 -17.83 9.45 2.99
CA TYR A 138 -17.65 9.18 1.56
C TYR A 138 -16.17 9.00 1.23
N GLU A 139 -15.87 8.22 0.20
CA GLU A 139 -14.49 8.00 -0.24
C GLU A 139 -13.81 9.31 -0.69
N GLY A 140 -12.47 9.35 -0.57
CA GLY A 140 -11.68 10.53 -0.96
C GLY A 140 -11.58 10.71 -2.49
N PRO A 141 -11.08 11.88 -2.97
CA PRO A 141 -11.00 12.21 -4.40
C PRO A 141 -10.29 11.16 -5.28
N ASN A 142 -9.34 10.40 -4.70
CA ASN A 142 -8.59 9.35 -5.39
C ASN A 142 -9.43 8.09 -5.73
N LYS A 143 -10.70 8.05 -5.33
CA LYS A 143 -11.70 7.00 -5.64
C LYS A 143 -13.02 7.60 -6.13
N GLU A 144 -12.95 8.78 -6.74
CA GLU A 144 -14.08 9.36 -7.50
C GLU A 144 -14.39 8.43 -8.69
N THR A 145 -15.66 8.03 -8.84
CA THR A 145 -16.13 7.10 -9.88
C THR A 145 -17.14 7.79 -10.79
N GLU A 146 -17.01 7.63 -12.10
CA GLU A 146 -17.96 8.17 -13.07
C GLU A 146 -19.14 7.23 -13.32
N GLN A 147 -20.35 7.79 -13.43
CA GLN A 147 -21.59 7.06 -13.69
C GLN A 147 -22.45 7.81 -14.71
N ALA A 148 -23.13 7.09 -15.59
CA ALA A 148 -24.10 7.67 -16.53
C ALA A 148 -25.33 8.19 -15.77
N VAL A 149 -25.79 9.41 -16.06
CA VAL A 149 -26.89 10.04 -15.30
C VAL A 149 -28.18 9.19 -15.33
N GLN A 150 -28.51 8.57 -16.46
CA GLN A 150 -29.70 7.72 -16.61
C GLN A 150 -29.62 6.38 -15.84
N MET A 151 -28.44 6.01 -15.33
CA MET A 151 -28.22 4.81 -14.51
C MET A 151 -28.22 5.11 -13.00
N CYS A 152 -28.45 6.37 -12.62
CA CYS A 152 -28.44 6.84 -11.24
C CYS A 152 -29.87 7.14 -10.75
N LEU A 153 -30.18 6.73 -9.52
CA LEU A 153 -31.45 7.03 -8.87
C LEU A 153 -31.24 8.07 -7.76
N SER A 154 -32.18 8.98 -7.58
CA SER A 154 -32.08 10.01 -6.51
C SER A 154 -32.36 9.42 -5.13
N GLU A 155 -33.33 8.51 -5.04
CA GLU A 155 -33.92 8.00 -3.80
C GLU A 155 -34.27 6.51 -3.94
N VAL A 156 -34.44 5.82 -2.82
CA VAL A 156 -34.87 4.41 -2.73
C VAL A 156 -35.92 4.26 -1.63
N VAL A 157 -36.85 3.31 -1.79
CA VAL A 157 -37.95 3.09 -0.82
C VAL A 157 -37.45 2.49 0.50
N SER A 158 -36.34 1.74 0.47
CA SER A 158 -35.72 1.14 1.64
C SER A 158 -34.22 1.50 1.65
N GLU A 159 -33.81 2.33 2.61
CA GLU A 159 -32.41 2.62 2.88
C GLU A 159 -31.78 1.54 3.77
N ASP A 160 -30.47 1.37 3.69
CA ASP A 160 -29.73 0.42 4.52
C ASP A 160 -29.63 0.92 5.98
N PRO A 161 -30.20 0.23 6.98
CA PRO A 161 -30.17 0.67 8.37
C PRO A 161 -28.77 0.80 8.97
N ARG A 162 -27.75 0.19 8.35
CA ARG A 162 -26.34 0.28 8.76
C ARG A 162 -25.70 1.63 8.41
N PHE A 163 -26.33 2.41 7.54
CA PHE A 163 -25.83 3.70 7.06
C PHE A 163 -26.73 4.89 7.43
N LEU A 164 -27.79 4.67 8.22
CA LEU A 164 -28.58 5.77 8.78
C LEU A 164 -27.73 6.61 9.74
N GLU A 165 -27.71 7.92 9.51
CA GLU A 165 -27.05 8.89 10.40
C GLU A 165 -27.77 8.93 11.76
N ARG A 166 -27.02 9.27 12.81
CA ARG A 166 -27.53 9.34 14.19
C ARG A 166 -26.96 10.55 14.88
N GLU A 167 -27.80 11.28 15.60
CA GLU A 167 -27.33 12.40 16.43
C GLU A 167 -26.47 11.91 17.61
N ALA A 168 -25.95 12.86 18.39
CA ALA A 168 -25.14 12.55 19.55
C ALA A 168 -26.03 11.98 20.68
N PRO A 169 -25.89 10.70 21.09
CA PRO A 169 -26.63 10.19 22.25
C PRO A 169 -26.25 10.97 23.52
N PRO A 170 -27.18 11.10 24.49
CA PRO A 170 -26.88 11.60 25.82
C PRO A 170 -25.72 10.82 26.46
N LEU A 171 -24.95 11.48 27.33
CA LEU A 171 -23.80 10.82 27.96
C LEU A 171 -24.22 9.62 28.81
N SER A 172 -25.39 9.65 29.46
CA SER A 172 -25.93 8.56 30.26
C SER A 172 -26.29 7.32 29.44
N GLU A 173 -26.68 7.48 28.17
CA GLU A 173 -26.94 6.38 27.23
C GLU A 173 -25.63 5.87 26.59
N GLU A 174 -24.72 6.77 26.22
CA GLU A 174 -23.43 6.38 25.62
C GLU A 174 -22.48 5.75 26.66
N PHE A 175 -22.53 6.21 27.91
CA PHE A 175 -21.68 5.83 29.03
C PHE A 175 -22.53 5.65 30.32
N PRO A 176 -23.39 4.61 30.39
CA PRO A 176 -24.11 4.28 31.61
C PRO A 176 -23.15 3.85 32.71
N ASP A 177 -23.55 4.07 33.96
CA ASP A 177 -22.72 3.78 35.13
C ASP A 177 -22.31 2.30 35.18
N GLY A 178 -21.08 2.05 35.65
CA GLY A 178 -20.44 0.74 35.59
C GLY A 178 -19.82 0.37 34.24
N SER A 179 -20.00 1.17 33.17
CA SER A 179 -19.40 0.92 31.85
C SER A 179 -17.86 0.85 31.88
N LYS A 180 -17.30 -0.11 31.16
CA LYS A 180 -15.84 -0.26 30.95
C LYS A 180 -15.37 0.66 29.82
N VAL A 181 -14.37 1.50 30.10
CA VAL A 181 -13.75 2.43 29.14
C VAL A 181 -12.23 2.49 29.35
N PHE A 182 -11.49 3.01 28.38
CA PHE A 182 -10.09 3.42 28.57
C PHE A 182 -10.01 4.94 28.76
N PHE A 183 -9.16 5.39 29.67
CA PHE A 183 -8.91 6.80 29.90
C PHE A 183 -7.83 7.33 28.95
N LEU A 184 -8.02 8.53 28.41
CA LEU A 184 -7.10 9.17 27.45
C LEU A 184 -6.46 10.46 27.99
N GLY A 185 -6.63 10.76 29.28
CA GLY A 185 -5.95 11.89 29.93
C GLY A 185 -4.46 11.63 30.18
N GLU A 186 -3.66 12.69 30.10
CA GLU A 186 -2.19 12.68 30.07
C GLU A 186 -1.52 11.79 31.14
N HIS A 187 -1.97 11.86 32.39
CA HIS A 187 -1.33 11.17 33.51
C HIS A 187 -1.65 9.66 33.62
N ALA A 188 -2.63 9.15 32.86
CA ALA A 188 -3.06 7.76 32.93
C ALA A 188 -3.60 7.25 31.57
N TYR A 189 -2.97 7.69 30.47
CA TYR A 189 -3.39 7.37 29.12
C TYR A 189 -3.33 5.86 28.84
N GLY A 190 -4.42 5.30 28.33
CA GLY A 190 -4.58 3.88 28.03
C GLY A 190 -4.86 2.98 29.24
N VAL A 191 -5.06 3.55 30.43
CA VAL A 191 -5.49 2.82 31.63
C VAL A 191 -6.96 2.41 31.50
N ALA A 192 -7.26 1.16 31.87
CA ALA A 192 -8.62 0.67 31.97
C ALA A 192 -9.35 1.30 33.16
N ALA A 193 -10.60 1.71 32.92
CA ALA A 193 -11.40 2.51 33.82
C ALA A 193 -12.86 2.09 33.80
N GLN A 194 -13.58 2.45 34.86
CA GLN A 194 -15.02 2.25 34.98
C GLN A 194 -15.74 3.59 35.15
N VAL A 195 -16.85 3.79 34.44
CA VAL A 195 -17.73 4.95 34.65
C VAL A 195 -18.39 4.83 36.02
N ALA A 196 -18.27 5.88 36.83
CA ALA A 196 -18.70 5.93 38.22
C ALA A 196 -19.95 6.79 38.43
N SER A 197 -20.10 7.86 37.64
CA SER A 197 -21.31 8.65 37.52
C SER A 197 -21.27 9.47 36.23
N THR A 198 -22.41 9.73 35.61
CA THR A 198 -22.52 10.53 34.40
C THR A 198 -23.45 11.74 34.58
N THR A 199 -22.97 12.92 34.19
CA THR A 199 -23.71 14.19 34.12
C THR A 199 -23.91 14.57 32.64
N ASP A 200 -24.89 15.42 32.32
CA ASP A 200 -25.24 15.82 30.95
C ASP A 200 -24.06 16.23 30.06
N THR A 201 -23.03 16.86 30.65
CA THR A 201 -21.86 17.41 29.95
C THR A 201 -20.53 16.74 30.30
N THR A 202 -20.46 15.96 31.39
CA THR A 202 -19.20 15.43 31.94
C THR A 202 -19.38 14.07 32.61
N LEU A 203 -18.28 13.31 32.65
CA LEU A 203 -18.20 11.97 33.25
C LEU A 203 -17.35 12.00 34.53
N SER A 204 -17.58 11.04 35.42
CA SER A 204 -16.64 10.66 36.47
C SER A 204 -16.23 9.19 36.29
N VAL A 205 -14.93 8.91 36.39
CA VAL A 205 -14.37 7.56 36.18
C VAL A 205 -13.48 7.12 37.33
N ILE A 206 -13.53 5.83 37.64
CA ILE A 206 -12.58 5.14 38.52
C ILE A 206 -11.50 4.50 37.65
N LEU A 207 -10.26 4.95 37.83
CA LEU A 207 -9.05 4.37 37.23
C LEU A 207 -8.50 3.28 38.17
N ALA A 208 -7.92 2.21 37.60
CA ALA A 208 -7.13 1.23 38.33
C ALA A 208 -5.79 0.98 37.60
N PHE A 209 -4.66 1.33 38.22
CA PHE A 209 -3.36 1.30 37.54
C PHE A 209 -2.20 0.94 38.48
N PHE A 210 -1.10 0.47 37.89
CA PHE A 210 0.19 0.28 38.56
C PHE A 210 1.08 1.51 38.31
N PRO A 211 1.57 2.21 39.35
CA PRO A 211 2.40 3.41 39.16
C PRO A 211 3.73 3.16 38.41
N SER A 212 4.26 1.94 38.46
CA SER A 212 5.46 1.52 37.75
C SER A 212 5.27 1.38 36.24
N GLU A 213 4.03 1.22 35.76
CA GLU A 213 3.75 0.73 34.41
C GLU A 213 4.22 1.68 33.30
N LYS A 214 4.26 3.00 33.55
CA LYS A 214 4.85 3.95 32.59
C LYS A 214 6.33 3.66 32.36
N ALA A 215 7.11 3.45 33.43
CA ALA A 215 8.53 3.14 33.36
C ALA A 215 8.84 1.68 32.98
N GLU A 216 7.84 0.78 33.03
CA GLU A 216 7.93 -0.56 32.44
C GLU A 216 7.78 -0.49 30.90
N ASN A 217 6.82 0.31 30.40
CA ASN A 217 6.54 0.42 28.97
C ASN A 217 7.74 0.94 28.16
N ASP A 218 8.52 1.87 28.72
CA ASP A 218 9.71 2.42 28.05
C ASP A 218 10.82 1.37 27.87
N LYS A 219 10.98 0.44 28.82
CA LYS A 219 12.04 -0.59 28.80
C LYS A 219 11.90 -1.57 27.64
N PHE A 220 10.69 -1.89 27.22
CA PHE A 220 10.45 -2.70 26.01
C PHE A 220 10.98 -1.99 24.74
N LYS A 221 10.80 -0.68 24.66
CA LYS A 221 11.37 0.12 23.56
C LYS A 221 12.90 0.19 23.65
N THR A 222 13.46 0.23 24.86
CA THR A 222 14.91 0.18 25.09
C THR A 222 15.55 -1.12 24.57
N ILE A 223 14.92 -2.29 24.75
CA ILE A 223 15.41 -3.55 24.14
C ILE A 223 15.54 -3.40 22.62
N VAL A 224 14.49 -2.90 21.95
CA VAL A 224 14.46 -2.74 20.48
C VAL A 224 15.35 -1.59 19.98
N ALA A 225 15.69 -0.62 20.83
CA ALA A 225 16.69 0.41 20.54
C ALA A 225 18.14 -0.11 20.70
N ASN A 226 18.38 -0.96 21.71
CA ASN A 226 19.70 -1.51 22.04
C ASN A 226 20.11 -2.70 21.15
N ARG A 227 19.21 -3.22 20.29
CA ARG A 227 19.53 -4.28 19.33
C ARG A 227 20.76 -3.87 18.50
N LYS A 228 21.79 -4.73 18.47
CA LYS A 228 23.03 -4.44 17.73
C LYS A 228 22.69 -4.15 16.27
N ALA A 229 23.06 -2.96 15.79
CA ALA A 229 22.83 -2.58 14.40
C ALA A 229 23.70 -3.46 13.48
N ILE A 230 23.10 -4.52 12.94
CA ILE A 230 23.78 -5.46 12.05
C ILE A 230 24.27 -4.69 10.81
N PRO A 231 25.58 -4.71 10.50
CA PRO A 231 26.08 -4.08 9.28
C PRO A 231 25.58 -4.86 8.06
N TYR A 232 25.01 -4.13 7.11
CA TYR A 232 24.57 -4.64 5.82
C TYR A 232 25.47 -4.08 4.71
N TYR A 233 25.87 -4.97 3.80
CA TYR A 233 26.76 -4.67 2.69
C TYR A 233 25.98 -4.83 1.38
N PRO A 234 25.98 -3.82 0.49
CA PRO A 234 25.35 -3.93 -0.82
C PRO A 234 25.89 -5.10 -1.66
N SER A 235 25.06 -5.65 -2.55
CA SER A 235 25.37 -6.89 -3.28
C SER A 235 26.68 -6.92 -4.06
N PHE A 236 27.26 -5.78 -4.44
CA PHE A 236 28.60 -5.75 -5.02
C PHE A 236 29.65 -6.03 -3.92
N ARG A 237 29.68 -5.20 -2.87
CA ARG A 237 30.61 -5.33 -1.74
C ARG A 237 30.50 -6.67 -1.01
N ALA A 238 29.29 -7.23 -0.91
CA ALA A 238 29.09 -8.57 -0.36
C ALA A 238 29.64 -9.69 -1.27
N ALA A 239 29.67 -9.49 -2.60
CA ALA A 239 30.29 -10.42 -3.54
C ALA A 239 31.83 -10.31 -3.49
N ASP A 240 32.34 -9.07 -3.40
CA ASP A 240 33.76 -8.76 -3.23
C ASP A 240 34.33 -9.39 -1.94
N LEU A 241 33.64 -9.22 -0.81
CA LEU A 241 34.04 -9.77 0.50
C LEU A 241 34.05 -11.30 0.58
N VAL A 242 33.21 -11.98 -0.23
CA VAL A 242 33.19 -13.45 -0.36
C VAL A 242 34.14 -13.91 -1.50
N GLY A 243 34.64 -12.99 -2.33
CA GLY A 243 35.45 -13.29 -3.50
C GLY A 243 34.72 -14.15 -4.53
N ILE A 244 33.52 -13.73 -4.93
CA ILE A 244 32.68 -14.37 -5.97
C ILE A 244 32.03 -13.30 -6.86
N SER A 245 31.51 -13.66 -8.04
CA SER A 245 30.80 -12.67 -8.85
C SER A 245 29.44 -12.28 -8.25
N GLY A 246 28.96 -11.08 -8.58
CA GLY A 246 27.60 -10.65 -8.23
C GLY A 246 26.49 -11.53 -8.84
N ARG A 247 26.79 -12.30 -9.91
CA ARG A 247 25.88 -13.33 -10.45
C ARG A 247 25.90 -14.59 -9.57
N ALA A 248 27.08 -15.05 -9.14
CA ALA A 248 27.21 -16.21 -8.26
C ALA A 248 26.51 -15.96 -6.92
N LEU A 249 26.82 -14.84 -6.26
CA LEU A 249 26.06 -14.34 -5.10
C LEU A 249 24.57 -14.23 -5.45
N GLY A 250 24.27 -13.70 -6.63
CA GLY A 250 22.95 -13.58 -7.22
C GLY A 250 22.13 -14.88 -7.18
N LYS A 251 22.70 -15.99 -7.66
CA LYS A 251 22.08 -17.32 -7.70
C LYS A 251 22.03 -17.98 -6.32
N ILE A 252 23.18 -18.09 -5.62
CA ILE A 252 23.28 -18.90 -4.38
C ILE A 252 22.48 -18.34 -3.20
N THR A 253 22.29 -17.03 -3.12
CA THR A 253 21.42 -16.40 -2.10
C THR A 253 19.93 -16.54 -2.41
N SER A 254 19.57 -17.07 -3.57
CA SER A 254 18.18 -17.34 -3.98
C SER A 254 17.89 -18.84 -3.93
N SER A 255 16.95 -19.33 -4.77
CA SER A 255 16.72 -20.76 -4.96
C SER A 255 17.62 -21.28 -6.09
N PHE A 256 18.52 -22.21 -5.78
CA PHE A 256 19.41 -22.84 -6.75
C PHE A 256 19.01 -24.32 -6.87
N MET A 257 18.20 -24.62 -7.88
CA MET A 257 17.60 -25.94 -8.10
C MET A 257 18.50 -26.81 -8.97
N VAL A 258 18.88 -27.98 -8.43
CA VAL A 258 19.66 -29.03 -9.13
C VAL A 258 18.79 -30.28 -9.30
N ILE A 259 18.93 -30.94 -10.46
CA ILE A 259 18.21 -32.18 -10.80
C ILE A 259 19.12 -33.39 -10.52
N THR A 260 18.72 -34.20 -9.56
CA THR A 260 19.30 -35.52 -9.19
C THR A 260 19.09 -36.53 -10.33
N SER A 261 19.87 -37.61 -10.45
CA SER A 261 19.67 -38.61 -11.51
C SER A 261 18.27 -39.25 -11.49
N ASP A 262 17.68 -39.39 -10.30
CA ASP A 262 16.28 -39.76 -10.02
C ASP A 262 15.23 -38.76 -10.58
N ASN A 263 15.64 -37.76 -11.37
CA ASN A 263 14.84 -36.61 -11.83
C ASN A 263 14.22 -35.76 -10.68
N GLN A 264 14.67 -35.99 -9.44
CA GLN A 264 14.28 -35.23 -8.26
C GLN A 264 14.88 -33.82 -8.27
N LYS A 265 14.11 -32.84 -7.79
CA LYS A 265 14.54 -31.42 -7.78
C LYS A 265 14.92 -30.99 -6.38
N THR A 266 16.22 -30.84 -6.12
CA THR A 266 16.76 -30.41 -4.82
C THR A 266 17.22 -28.95 -4.89
N ASN A 267 16.78 -28.14 -3.93
CA ASN A 267 17.30 -26.79 -3.73
C ASN A 267 18.60 -26.84 -2.91
N LEU A 268 19.68 -26.28 -3.45
CA LEU A 268 20.97 -26.07 -2.78
C LEU A 268 21.27 -24.57 -2.56
N GLY A 269 20.33 -23.68 -2.86
CA GLY A 269 20.45 -22.24 -2.61
C GLY A 269 20.07 -21.87 -1.17
N LEU A 270 20.78 -20.90 -0.59
CA LEU A 270 20.54 -20.38 0.76
C LEU A 270 19.16 -19.74 0.93
N SER A 271 18.45 -19.44 -0.16
CA SER A 271 17.04 -19.02 -0.15
C SER A 271 16.76 -17.77 0.71
N LEU A 272 17.75 -16.88 0.81
CA LEU A 272 17.71 -15.65 1.59
C LEU A 272 16.89 -14.54 0.92
N LYS A 273 16.61 -14.65 -0.39
CA LYS A 273 15.83 -13.66 -1.15
C LYS A 273 14.90 -14.31 -2.17
N PHE A 274 13.75 -13.68 -2.40
CA PHE A 274 12.74 -14.11 -3.36
C PHE A 274 12.19 -12.92 -4.13
N GLU A 275 12.94 -12.40 -5.11
CA GLU A 275 12.58 -11.24 -5.94
C GLU A 275 11.14 -11.36 -6.50
N ALA A 276 10.82 -12.48 -7.13
CA ALA A 276 9.51 -12.73 -7.75
C ALA A 276 8.34 -12.91 -6.76
N LYS A 277 8.62 -13.11 -5.46
CA LYS A 277 7.60 -13.18 -4.39
C LYS A 277 7.63 -11.95 -3.46
N ALA A 278 8.56 -11.02 -3.69
CA ALA A 278 8.87 -9.91 -2.79
C ALA A 278 9.09 -10.34 -1.32
N LEU A 279 9.90 -11.40 -1.08
CA LEU A 279 10.27 -11.86 0.27
C LEU A 279 11.80 -11.76 0.51
N LYS A 280 12.17 -11.53 1.77
CA LYS A 280 13.53 -11.47 2.35
C LYS A 280 13.62 -12.45 3.52
N VAL A 281 14.82 -12.66 4.07
CA VAL A 281 15.02 -13.36 5.34
C VAL A 281 15.62 -12.35 6.32
N ILE A 282 14.97 -12.14 7.47
CA ILE A 282 15.42 -11.23 8.54
C ILE A 282 16.85 -11.62 8.96
N ASP A 283 17.66 -10.65 9.39
CA ASP A 283 19.06 -10.83 9.81
C ASP A 283 20.04 -11.30 8.73
N TYR A 284 19.56 -11.75 7.57
CA TYR A 284 20.38 -12.22 6.46
C TYR A 284 20.33 -11.25 5.26
N SER A 285 19.12 -10.90 4.78
CA SER A 285 18.95 -10.05 3.59
C SER A 285 17.99 -8.89 3.81
N ARG A 286 18.25 -7.80 3.09
CA ARG A 286 17.33 -6.68 2.91
C ARG A 286 17.41 -6.17 1.46
N LYS A 287 16.49 -5.30 1.07
CA LYS A 287 16.51 -4.65 -0.25
C LYS A 287 16.48 -3.14 -0.08
N GLU A 288 17.60 -2.49 -0.35
CA GLU A 288 17.67 -1.02 -0.38
C GLU A 288 17.55 -0.53 -1.82
N GLY A 289 16.29 -0.27 -2.18
CA GLY A 289 15.86 0.36 -3.43
C GLY A 289 15.84 -0.64 -4.56
N ARG A 290 16.81 -0.51 -5.46
CA ARG A 290 17.02 -1.47 -6.55
C ARG A 290 17.85 -2.67 -6.10
N ASN A 291 18.72 -2.47 -5.11
CA ASN A 291 19.78 -3.42 -4.77
C ASN A 291 19.39 -4.29 -3.59
N TRP A 292 19.97 -5.49 -3.54
CA TRP A 292 19.92 -6.35 -2.36
C TRP A 292 21.17 -6.11 -1.53
N ASP A 293 21.00 -6.02 -0.21
CA ASP A 293 22.12 -5.97 0.73
C ASP A 293 22.06 -7.21 1.63
N TYR A 294 23.23 -7.65 2.07
CA TYR A 294 23.38 -8.84 2.90
C TYR A 294 24.15 -8.48 4.17
N SER A 295 23.74 -9.08 5.29
CA SER A 295 24.40 -8.89 6.58
C SER A 295 25.76 -9.57 6.65
N GLN A 296 26.55 -9.24 7.69
CA GLN A 296 27.73 -10.03 8.04
C GLN A 296 27.39 -11.52 8.26
N LYS A 297 26.28 -11.84 8.96
CA LYS A 297 25.79 -13.23 9.14
C LYS A 297 25.64 -13.99 7.81
N THR A 298 25.29 -13.31 6.72
CA THR A 298 25.24 -13.92 5.37
C THR A 298 26.62 -14.12 4.75
N ILE A 299 27.54 -13.17 4.92
CA ILE A 299 28.92 -13.25 4.40
C ILE A 299 29.66 -14.41 5.07
N ASP A 300 29.53 -14.55 6.39
CA ASP A 300 30.15 -15.63 7.16
C ASP A 300 29.62 -17.01 6.69
N LEU A 301 28.30 -17.14 6.52
CA LEU A 301 27.65 -18.35 6.02
C LEU A 301 28.03 -18.68 4.57
N LEU A 302 28.23 -17.66 3.72
CA LEU A 302 28.70 -17.85 2.34
C LEU A 302 30.16 -18.29 2.27
N ASN A 303 31.02 -17.80 3.17
CA ASN A 303 32.40 -18.22 3.26
C ASN A 303 32.52 -19.70 3.69
N GLU A 304 31.83 -20.13 4.75
CA GLU A 304 31.82 -21.56 5.13
C GLU A 304 31.23 -22.45 4.01
N TYR A 305 30.22 -21.97 3.28
CA TYR A 305 29.68 -22.69 2.13
C TYR A 305 30.74 -22.83 1.01
N LYS A 306 31.44 -21.74 0.69
CA LYS A 306 32.48 -21.71 -0.35
C LYS A 306 33.70 -22.56 0.01
N GLU A 307 34.07 -22.62 1.28
CA GLU A 307 35.15 -23.48 1.79
C GLU A 307 34.81 -24.98 1.69
N LYS A 308 33.56 -25.36 2.00
CA LYS A 308 33.16 -26.78 2.03
C LYS A 308 32.75 -27.35 0.67
N PHE A 309 32.18 -26.53 -0.21
CA PHE A 309 31.62 -26.98 -1.50
C PHE A 309 32.02 -26.05 -2.66
N PRO A 310 33.34 -25.84 -2.90
CA PRO A 310 33.84 -24.88 -3.89
C PRO A 310 33.44 -25.22 -5.35
N GLU A 311 33.10 -26.48 -5.64
CA GLU A 311 32.66 -26.94 -6.97
C GLU A 311 31.39 -26.20 -7.42
N ILE A 312 30.44 -26.01 -6.49
CA ILE A 312 29.20 -25.27 -6.72
C ILE A 312 29.55 -23.85 -7.18
N PHE A 313 30.37 -23.14 -6.40
CA PHE A 313 30.70 -21.74 -6.64
C PHE A 313 31.41 -21.51 -7.98
N ARG A 314 32.29 -22.44 -8.38
CA ARG A 314 32.96 -22.44 -9.69
C ARG A 314 31.99 -22.59 -10.88
N ILE A 315 30.74 -22.99 -10.65
CA ILE A 315 29.75 -23.30 -11.69
C ILE A 315 28.62 -22.27 -11.75
N LEU A 316 28.33 -21.56 -10.66
CA LEU A 316 27.31 -20.50 -10.62
C LEU A 316 27.54 -19.37 -11.66
N ASP A 317 28.80 -19.10 -11.99
CA ASP A 317 29.18 -18.07 -12.97
C ASP A 317 28.86 -18.44 -14.43
N LYS A 318 28.77 -19.75 -14.74
CA LYS A 318 28.48 -20.23 -16.11
C LYS A 318 27.15 -19.68 -16.62
N ASN A 319 27.12 -19.32 -17.90
CA ASN A 319 25.90 -18.92 -18.60
C ASN A 319 24.95 -20.14 -18.69
N GLY A 320 23.76 -19.98 -18.11
CA GLY A 320 22.72 -21.02 -18.10
C GLY A 320 21.60 -20.67 -17.11
N ASP A 321 20.38 -20.60 -17.63
CA ASP A 321 19.13 -20.47 -16.87
C ASP A 321 18.35 -21.81 -16.79
N ALA A 322 18.84 -22.86 -17.47
CA ALA A 322 18.33 -24.22 -17.31
C ALA A 322 18.66 -24.75 -15.89
N MET A 323 17.77 -25.60 -15.36
CA MET A 323 18.05 -26.35 -14.13
C MET A 323 19.19 -27.35 -14.39
N MET A 324 20.31 -27.17 -13.69
CA MET A 324 21.52 -27.98 -13.85
C MET A 324 21.30 -29.40 -13.31
N LYS A 325 21.92 -30.40 -13.93
CA LYS A 325 21.97 -31.78 -13.40
C LYS A 325 23.03 -31.89 -12.31
N ALA A 326 22.87 -32.84 -11.38
CA ALA A 326 23.87 -33.13 -10.35
C ALA A 326 25.26 -33.42 -10.95
N SER A 327 25.32 -34.19 -12.03
CA SER A 327 26.55 -34.49 -12.78
C SER A 327 27.17 -33.30 -13.52
N GLU A 328 26.42 -32.21 -13.72
CA GLU A 328 26.94 -30.96 -14.29
C GLU A 328 27.53 -30.05 -13.20
N VAL A 329 27.16 -30.27 -11.92
CA VAL A 329 27.60 -29.52 -10.73
C VAL A 329 28.76 -30.23 -10.01
N PHE A 330 28.71 -31.55 -9.88
CA PHE A 330 29.74 -32.35 -9.20
C PHE A 330 30.43 -33.31 -10.18
N PRO A 331 31.63 -32.98 -10.69
CA PRO A 331 32.39 -33.86 -11.55
C PRO A 331 33.06 -34.97 -10.72
N GLY A 332 32.34 -36.07 -10.48
CA GLY A 332 32.82 -37.21 -9.70
C GLY A 332 31.93 -38.45 -9.85
N PRO A 333 32.31 -39.60 -9.24
CA PRO A 333 31.62 -40.88 -9.42
C PRO A 333 30.24 -40.95 -8.72
N ASP A 334 29.99 -40.15 -7.68
CA ASP A 334 28.68 -40.02 -7.05
C ASP A 334 28.26 -38.53 -6.90
N PRO A 335 27.66 -37.93 -7.95
CA PRO A 335 27.12 -36.58 -7.88
C PRO A 335 25.91 -36.44 -6.94
N ASP A 336 25.12 -37.50 -6.77
CA ASP A 336 23.86 -37.45 -6.04
C ASP A 336 24.06 -37.62 -4.53
N GLY A 337 25.08 -38.38 -4.11
CA GLY A 337 25.63 -38.37 -2.76
C GLY A 337 26.10 -36.99 -2.35
N LYS A 338 26.86 -36.29 -3.21
CA LYS A 338 27.27 -34.90 -2.96
C LYS A 338 26.08 -33.94 -2.85
N VAL A 339 25.05 -34.08 -3.68
CA VAL A 339 23.77 -33.32 -3.52
C VAL A 339 23.10 -33.62 -2.16
N LYS A 340 23.14 -34.86 -1.66
CA LYS A 340 22.61 -35.24 -0.34
C LYS A 340 23.46 -34.68 0.81
N GLU A 341 24.79 -34.68 0.68
CA GLU A 341 25.74 -34.12 1.65
C GLU A 341 25.53 -32.61 1.85
N VAL A 342 25.49 -31.83 0.76
CA VAL A 342 25.22 -30.39 0.80
C VAL A 342 23.86 -30.10 1.43
N LYS A 343 22.82 -30.86 1.03
CA LYS A 343 21.45 -30.75 1.59
C LYS A 343 21.40 -31.03 3.10
N ASN A 344 22.27 -31.91 3.61
CA ASN A 344 22.40 -32.21 5.02
C ASN A 344 23.19 -31.12 5.77
N TRP A 345 24.27 -30.58 5.20
CA TRP A 345 25.00 -29.46 5.80
C TRP A 345 24.11 -28.20 5.87
N LEU A 346 23.37 -27.86 4.81
CA LEU A 346 22.39 -26.79 4.80
C LEU A 346 21.30 -26.98 5.88
N LYS A 347 20.90 -28.23 6.17
CA LYS A 347 20.01 -28.52 7.30
C LYS A 347 20.70 -28.28 8.65
N SER A 348 21.95 -28.73 8.84
CA SER A 348 22.69 -28.50 10.09
C SER A 348 23.02 -27.02 10.38
N LYS A 349 22.95 -26.16 9.35
CA LYS A 349 23.15 -24.71 9.45
C LYS A 349 21.85 -23.92 9.61
N GLY A 350 20.71 -24.58 9.82
CA GLY A 350 19.41 -23.93 10.03
C GLY A 350 18.83 -23.24 8.79
N VAL A 351 19.41 -23.44 7.60
CA VAL A 351 19.01 -22.74 6.35
C VAL A 351 17.58 -23.10 5.91
N ARG A 352 17.05 -24.21 6.43
CA ARG A 352 15.65 -24.64 6.23
C ARG A 352 14.65 -23.98 7.19
N ASP A 353 15.15 -23.40 8.27
CA ASP A 353 14.37 -22.85 9.38
C ASP A 353 14.28 -21.30 9.28
N PHE A 354 14.90 -20.73 8.24
CA PHE A 354 14.80 -19.34 7.84
C PHE A 354 13.38 -18.98 7.35
N GLU A 355 12.63 -18.22 8.15
CA GLU A 355 11.29 -17.72 7.76
C GLU A 355 11.39 -16.62 6.67
N PRO A 356 10.76 -16.80 5.49
CA PRO A 356 10.81 -15.82 4.41
C PRO A 356 9.70 -14.77 4.55
N VAL A 357 10.06 -13.63 5.16
CA VAL A 357 9.16 -12.50 5.47
C VAL A 357 9.05 -11.54 4.29
N SER A 358 7.92 -10.83 4.14
CA SER A 358 7.78 -9.88 3.03
C SER A 358 8.80 -8.73 3.10
N LEU A 359 9.28 -8.30 1.93
CA LEU A 359 10.00 -7.03 1.77
C LEU A 359 9.19 -5.85 2.33
N PHE A 360 7.86 -5.93 2.26
CA PHE A 360 6.92 -4.92 2.73
C PHE A 360 6.48 -5.11 4.19
N CYS A 361 7.34 -5.71 5.01
CA CYS A 361 7.15 -5.82 6.46
C CYS A 361 8.45 -5.49 7.19
N ASP A 362 8.35 -4.88 8.37
CA ASP A 362 9.46 -4.76 9.32
C ASP A 362 9.12 -5.58 10.55
N GLN A 363 10.06 -6.38 11.06
CA GLN A 363 9.81 -7.41 12.08
C GLN A 363 11.07 -7.67 12.91
N LEU A 364 10.89 -8.06 14.18
CA LEU A 364 11.96 -8.41 15.12
C LEU A 364 12.44 -9.86 14.95
N THR A 365 13.66 -10.13 15.43
CA THR A 365 14.27 -11.46 15.47
C THR A 365 13.69 -12.30 16.61
N LYS A 366 13.76 -13.64 16.48
CA LYS A 366 13.36 -14.57 17.55
C LYS A 366 14.14 -14.34 18.86
N GLU A 367 15.42 -13.97 18.76
CA GLU A 367 16.28 -13.59 19.89
C GLU A 367 15.67 -12.40 20.67
N THR A 368 15.39 -11.28 20.00
CA THR A 368 14.81 -10.09 20.64
C THR A 368 13.36 -10.31 21.11
N VAL A 369 12.58 -11.16 20.45
CA VAL A 369 11.23 -11.52 20.93
C VAL A 369 11.29 -12.33 22.22
N ALA A 370 12.23 -13.26 22.36
CA ALA A 370 12.44 -14.00 23.61
C ALA A 370 12.89 -13.09 24.77
N GLU A 371 13.73 -12.09 24.52
CA GLU A 371 14.08 -11.05 25.50
C GLU A 371 12.86 -10.24 25.95
N ILE A 372 11.98 -9.86 25.01
CA ILE A 372 10.72 -9.16 25.28
C ILE A 372 9.77 -10.02 26.14
N GLU A 373 9.61 -11.30 25.83
CA GLU A 373 8.81 -12.22 26.65
C GLU A 373 9.37 -12.40 28.06
N ALA A 374 10.68 -12.59 28.21
CA ALA A 374 11.33 -12.71 29.51
C ALA A 374 11.15 -11.44 30.38
N LEU A 375 11.18 -10.25 29.76
CA LEU A 375 10.89 -8.99 30.44
C LEU A 375 9.41 -8.88 30.86
N ALA A 376 8.48 -9.24 29.96
CA ALA A 376 7.04 -9.25 30.24
C ALA A 376 6.69 -10.22 31.39
N ASP A 377 7.30 -11.40 31.42
CA ASP A 377 7.17 -12.37 32.51
C ASP A 377 7.69 -11.83 33.83
N THR A 378 8.82 -11.11 33.81
CA THR A 378 9.41 -10.51 35.01
C THR A 378 8.49 -9.44 35.59
N PHE A 379 7.90 -8.57 34.75
CA PHE A 379 6.92 -7.58 35.22
C PHE A 379 5.60 -8.22 35.67
N THR A 380 5.14 -9.27 34.99
CA THR A 380 3.90 -9.98 35.35
C THR A 380 4.04 -10.69 36.70
N LYS A 381 5.18 -11.35 36.96
CA LYS A 381 5.49 -11.98 38.28
C LYS A 381 5.60 -10.95 39.42
N ASN A 382 6.05 -9.73 39.12
CA ASN A 382 6.19 -8.65 40.10
C ASN A 382 4.89 -7.86 40.35
N LYS A 383 3.82 -8.08 39.56
CA LYS A 383 2.52 -7.40 39.73
C LYS A 383 1.62 -8.18 40.69
N SER A 384 1.28 -7.57 41.80
CA SER A 384 0.34 -8.10 42.80
C SER A 384 -0.91 -7.23 42.91
N SER A 385 -2.03 -7.80 43.35
CA SER A 385 -3.28 -7.05 43.54
C SER A 385 -3.12 -5.86 44.50
N THR A 386 -2.22 -5.97 45.47
CA THR A 386 -1.92 -4.94 46.49
C THR A 386 -1.25 -3.69 45.92
N SER A 387 -0.56 -3.75 44.78
CA SER A 387 0.11 -2.59 44.18
C SER A 387 -0.75 -1.80 43.18
N ILE A 388 -2.01 -2.21 42.97
CA ILE A 388 -3.00 -1.48 42.16
C ILE A 388 -3.46 -0.24 42.92
N LYS A 389 -3.16 0.95 42.42
CA LYS A 389 -3.75 2.20 42.91
C LYS A 389 -5.07 2.48 42.20
N LYS A 390 -6.10 2.84 42.97
CA LYS A 390 -7.37 3.35 42.47
C LYS A 390 -7.40 4.87 42.58
N ALA A 391 -7.90 5.55 41.56
CA ALA A 391 -8.09 7.00 41.56
C ALA A 391 -9.42 7.37 40.91
N ILE A 392 -10.11 8.39 41.44
CA ILE A 392 -11.37 8.89 40.86
C ILE A 392 -11.08 10.21 40.17
N VAL A 393 -11.35 10.29 38.87
CA VAL A 393 -11.25 11.53 38.08
C VAL A 393 -12.66 11.99 37.74
N LYS A 394 -13.03 13.19 38.20
CA LYS A 394 -14.37 13.77 38.02
C LYS A 394 -14.36 14.88 36.97
N GLY A 395 -15.51 15.15 36.36
CA GLY A 395 -15.73 16.31 35.50
C GLY A 395 -15.02 16.24 34.15
N ILE A 396 -14.72 15.05 33.62
CA ILE A 396 -14.00 14.89 32.35
C ILE A 396 -14.95 14.90 31.14
N PRO A 397 -14.54 15.45 29.99
CA PRO A 397 -15.38 15.48 28.78
C PRO A 397 -15.43 14.12 28.06
N ARG A 398 -16.43 13.90 27.18
CA ARG A 398 -16.64 12.63 26.44
C ARG A 398 -15.46 12.23 25.55
N GLN A 399 -14.62 13.18 25.17
CA GLN A 399 -13.38 12.95 24.43
C GLN A 399 -12.25 12.36 25.30
N ALA A 400 -12.26 12.54 26.63
CA ALA A 400 -11.23 12.01 27.52
C ALA A 400 -11.37 10.49 27.80
N VAL A 401 -12.41 9.84 27.27
CA VAL A 401 -12.67 8.40 27.41
C VAL A 401 -12.82 7.69 26.06
N LEU A 402 -12.57 6.39 26.05
CA LEU A 402 -12.68 5.51 24.89
C LEU A 402 -13.43 4.23 25.27
N LYS A 403 -14.68 4.11 24.79
CA LYS A 403 -15.45 2.85 24.87
C LYS A 403 -14.83 1.83 23.90
N PRO A 404 -14.69 0.54 24.28
CA PRO A 404 -14.15 -0.51 23.41
C PRO A 404 -14.74 -0.54 21.99
N SER A 405 -16.07 -0.51 21.88
CA SER A 405 -16.80 -0.45 20.61
C SER A 405 -16.52 0.79 19.74
N HIS A 406 -15.92 1.85 20.29
CA HIS A 406 -15.55 3.05 19.52
C HIS A 406 -14.16 2.93 18.86
N ALA A 407 -13.39 1.87 19.14
CA ALA A 407 -12.03 1.66 18.63
C ALA A 407 -11.94 1.79 17.11
N VAL A 408 -12.81 1.07 16.38
CA VAL A 408 -12.89 1.02 14.90
C VAL A 408 -13.00 2.42 14.27
N TYR A 409 -13.67 3.37 14.95
CA TYR A 409 -13.89 4.74 14.47
C TYR A 409 -12.90 5.76 15.02
N ARG A 410 -12.35 5.54 16.22
CA ARG A 410 -11.51 6.52 16.93
C ARG A 410 -10.01 6.25 16.76
N LEU A 411 -9.57 4.99 16.72
CA LEU A 411 -8.16 4.60 16.63
C LEU A 411 -7.64 4.52 15.18
N GLN A 412 -8.36 5.13 14.24
CA GLN A 412 -7.91 5.25 12.85
C GLN A 412 -6.65 6.13 12.77
N ASN A 413 -5.76 5.80 11.83
CA ASN A 413 -4.52 6.55 11.51
C ASN A 413 -3.49 6.64 12.65
N GLN A 414 -3.59 5.82 13.70
CA GLN A 414 -2.53 5.71 14.70
C GLN A 414 -1.25 5.11 14.10
N HIS A 415 -0.11 5.71 14.45
CA HIS A 415 1.22 5.30 14.03
C HIS A 415 1.81 4.31 15.05
N PHE A 416 2.55 3.32 14.56
CA PHE A 416 3.21 2.28 15.35
C PHE A 416 4.63 2.02 14.82
N ALA A 417 5.55 1.74 15.73
CA ALA A 417 6.91 1.27 15.45
C ALA A 417 7.16 -0.10 16.11
N LEU A 418 8.22 -0.81 15.71
CA LEU A 418 8.66 -2.01 16.43
C LEU A 418 9.11 -1.64 17.85
N GLY A 419 8.76 -2.49 18.82
CA GLY A 419 9.01 -2.22 20.24
C GLY A 419 8.03 -1.22 20.88
N ASP A 420 7.05 -0.68 20.14
CA ASP A 420 5.98 0.09 20.77
C ASP A 420 5.08 -0.83 21.61
N ARG A 421 4.75 -0.33 22.80
CA ARG A 421 3.80 -0.95 23.72
C ARG A 421 2.37 -0.68 23.26
N VAL A 422 1.53 -1.70 23.29
CA VAL A 422 0.11 -1.61 22.94
C VAL A 422 -0.78 -2.23 24.00
N THR A 423 -2.05 -1.80 24.05
CA THR A 423 -3.14 -2.48 24.76
C THR A 423 -4.28 -2.79 23.81
N MET A 424 -4.91 -3.96 23.95
CA MET A 424 -6.11 -4.33 23.18
C MET A 424 -7.31 -3.52 23.66
N VAL A 425 -7.90 -2.72 22.78
CA VAL A 425 -9.07 -1.88 23.09
C VAL A 425 -10.37 -2.46 22.55
N GLN A 426 -10.33 -3.22 21.46
CA GLN A 426 -11.52 -3.85 20.92
C GLN A 426 -12.06 -4.94 21.86
N ASP A 427 -13.38 -4.97 22.05
CA ASP A 427 -14.11 -5.95 22.87
C ASP A 427 -14.49 -7.22 22.09
N SER A 428 -14.64 -7.13 20.77
CA SER A 428 -14.85 -8.27 19.87
C SER A 428 -13.52 -8.78 19.26
N GLY A 429 -13.14 -10.03 19.53
CA GLY A 429 -11.97 -10.65 18.90
C GLY A 429 -11.51 -11.93 19.60
N GLY A 430 -10.35 -12.45 19.19
CA GLY A 430 -9.69 -13.57 19.87
C GLY A 430 -8.76 -13.14 21.02
N VAL A 431 -8.35 -11.87 21.07
CA VAL A 431 -7.49 -11.32 22.12
C VAL A 431 -8.36 -10.74 23.25
N PRO A 432 -8.10 -11.02 24.54
CA PRO A 432 -8.89 -10.46 25.63
C PRO A 432 -8.70 -8.94 25.80
N LEU A 433 -9.79 -8.26 26.18
CA LEU A 433 -9.83 -6.81 26.38
C LEU A 433 -8.81 -6.34 27.43
N SER A 434 -8.13 -5.22 27.16
CA SER A 434 -7.12 -4.57 28.02
C SER A 434 -5.86 -5.40 28.32
N VAL A 435 -5.64 -6.53 27.64
CA VAL A 435 -4.33 -7.21 27.65
C VAL A 435 -3.31 -6.31 26.97
N LYS A 436 -2.11 -6.22 27.55
CA LYS A 436 -0.98 -5.44 27.01
C LYS A 436 0.00 -6.34 26.26
N GLY A 437 0.67 -5.76 25.28
CA GLY A 437 1.65 -6.46 24.43
C GLY A 437 2.67 -5.50 23.82
N VAL A 438 3.54 -6.04 22.98
CA VAL A 438 4.59 -5.30 22.27
C VAL A 438 4.48 -5.61 20.78
N VAL A 439 4.59 -4.58 19.94
CA VAL A 439 4.62 -4.71 18.48
C VAL A 439 5.95 -5.34 18.05
N ILE A 440 5.90 -6.60 17.61
CA ILE A 440 7.07 -7.33 17.09
C ILE A 440 7.13 -7.35 15.56
N GLY A 441 6.05 -6.98 14.88
CA GLY A 441 5.99 -6.90 13.43
C GLY A 441 4.98 -5.88 12.91
N LEU A 442 5.27 -5.31 11.75
CA LEU A 442 4.43 -4.35 11.04
C LEU A 442 4.25 -4.80 9.60
N ASN A 443 2.99 -4.90 9.17
CA ASN A 443 2.55 -5.32 7.85
C ASN A 443 1.72 -4.19 7.18
N ALA A 444 1.33 -4.34 5.92
CA ALA A 444 0.65 -3.27 5.15
C ALA A 444 -0.73 -2.82 5.70
N LYS A 445 -1.38 -3.61 6.56
CA LYS A 445 -2.71 -3.32 7.16
C LYS A 445 -2.85 -3.76 8.64
N SER A 446 -1.84 -4.43 9.17
CA SER A 446 -1.87 -5.10 10.47
C SER A 446 -0.52 -5.05 11.14
N MET A 447 -0.49 -5.34 12.43
CA MET A 447 0.72 -5.54 13.24
C MET A 447 0.74 -6.97 13.78
N ASP A 448 1.92 -7.51 14.00
CA ASP A 448 2.15 -8.73 14.79
C ASP A 448 2.50 -8.31 16.22
N VAL A 449 1.72 -8.76 17.21
CA VAL A 449 1.88 -8.42 18.63
C VAL A 449 2.16 -9.68 19.43
N VAL A 450 3.09 -9.59 20.38
CA VAL A 450 3.26 -10.56 21.47
C VAL A 450 2.66 -9.98 22.73
N TRP A 451 1.75 -10.70 23.36
CA TRP A 451 1.02 -10.28 24.54
C TRP A 451 1.70 -10.78 25.83
N ASP A 452 1.55 -10.01 26.92
CA ASP A 452 2.15 -10.34 28.22
C ASP A 452 1.64 -11.66 28.80
N VAL A 453 0.41 -12.05 28.45
CA VAL A 453 -0.36 -13.14 29.07
C VAL A 453 -0.83 -14.11 27.97
N PRO A 454 -0.63 -15.43 28.13
CA PRO A 454 -1.12 -16.40 27.16
C PRO A 454 -2.66 -16.49 27.14
N PHE A 455 -3.23 -16.72 25.96
CA PHE A 455 -4.69 -16.77 25.73
C PHE A 455 -5.04 -17.77 24.63
N MET A 456 -6.25 -18.35 24.69
CA MET A 456 -6.64 -19.52 23.89
C MET A 456 -6.50 -19.37 22.36
N SER A 457 -6.62 -18.15 21.83
CA SER A 457 -6.50 -17.87 20.39
C SER A 457 -5.10 -17.42 19.95
N GLY A 458 -4.11 -17.41 20.85
CA GLY A 458 -2.74 -17.01 20.54
C GLY A 458 -1.95 -18.07 19.77
N VAL A 459 -1.07 -17.62 18.89
CA VAL A 459 -0.22 -18.43 18.01
C VAL A 459 1.25 -18.09 18.22
N THR A 460 2.18 -18.95 17.77
CA THR A 460 3.63 -18.71 17.87
C THR A 460 4.18 -17.72 16.83
N LEU A 461 3.32 -17.16 15.97
CA LEU A 461 3.65 -16.22 14.87
C LEU A 461 4.75 -16.72 13.92
N GLY A 462 4.90 -18.04 13.74
CA GLY A 462 5.99 -18.64 12.97
C GLY A 462 7.13 -19.15 13.85
N ASP A 463 6.82 -19.68 15.04
CA ASP A 463 7.81 -20.10 16.05
C ASP A 463 8.77 -18.96 16.49
N ARG A 464 8.28 -17.71 16.44
CA ARG A 464 8.99 -16.51 16.89
C ARG A 464 8.67 -16.12 18.34
N CYS A 465 7.51 -16.54 18.84
CA CYS A 465 7.05 -16.30 20.22
C CYS A 465 6.45 -17.58 20.82
N SER A 466 6.32 -17.64 22.16
CA SER A 466 5.78 -18.82 22.84
C SER A 466 4.31 -19.09 22.47
N GLN A 467 3.89 -20.36 22.63
CA GLN A 467 2.53 -20.78 22.30
C GLN A 467 1.51 -19.97 23.11
N TYR A 468 0.37 -19.65 22.49
CA TYR A 468 -0.69 -18.84 23.09
C TYR A 468 -0.35 -17.35 23.35
N ARG A 469 0.81 -16.81 22.94
CA ARG A 469 1.15 -15.38 23.16
C ARG A 469 1.09 -14.43 21.96
N GLY A 470 1.24 -14.90 20.73
CA GLY A 470 1.28 -14.04 19.55
C GLY A 470 -0.07 -13.87 18.85
N SER A 471 -0.32 -12.73 18.20
CA SER A 471 -1.39 -12.58 17.20
C SER A 471 -1.13 -11.43 16.23
N THR A 472 -1.59 -11.59 14.98
CA THR A 472 -1.70 -10.48 14.02
C THR A 472 -3.05 -9.76 14.19
N VAL A 473 -3.04 -8.43 14.34
CA VAL A 473 -4.23 -7.58 14.61
C VAL A 473 -4.23 -6.30 13.76
N GLU A 474 -5.39 -5.69 13.50
CA GLU A 474 -5.50 -4.44 12.73
C GLU A 474 -5.12 -3.20 13.57
N PHE A 475 -4.64 -2.14 12.89
CA PHE A 475 -4.14 -0.90 13.52
C PHE A 475 -5.16 -0.13 14.37
N ASN A 476 -6.46 -0.34 14.15
CA ASN A 476 -7.58 0.29 14.85
C ASN A 476 -8.06 -0.50 16.09
N THR A 477 -7.50 -1.68 16.36
CA THR A 477 -7.91 -2.55 17.48
C THR A 477 -7.14 -2.26 18.77
N CYS A 478 -5.92 -1.72 18.61
CA CYS A 478 -4.95 -1.49 19.68
C CYS A 478 -4.70 0.00 19.91
N LEU A 479 -4.39 0.36 21.15
CA LEU A 479 -3.92 1.70 21.53
C LEU A 479 -2.42 1.66 21.84
N ASN A 480 -1.62 2.40 21.06
CA ASN A 480 -0.19 2.64 21.29
C ASN A 480 0.01 3.46 22.55
N LEU A 481 0.67 2.86 23.56
CA LEU A 481 0.99 3.43 24.86
C LEU A 481 2.36 4.11 24.88
N THR A 482 3.30 3.68 24.04
CA THR A 482 4.66 4.25 23.94
C THR A 482 4.70 5.54 23.12
N ASN A 483 3.78 5.70 22.16
CA ASN A 483 3.59 6.95 21.40
C ASN A 483 2.13 7.43 21.50
N PRO A 484 1.75 8.10 22.60
CA PRO A 484 0.38 8.56 22.84
C PRO A 484 -0.11 9.58 21.81
N GLN A 485 -1.09 9.18 20.99
CA GLN A 485 -1.58 9.99 19.85
C GLN A 485 -3.04 10.45 19.99
N PHE A 486 -3.74 10.00 21.03
CA PHE A 486 -5.12 10.42 21.34
C PHE A 486 -5.23 11.10 22.73
N VAL A 487 -4.11 11.60 23.26
CA VAL A 487 -4.10 12.33 24.54
C VAL A 487 -5.08 13.49 24.45
N THR A 488 -5.97 13.56 25.43
CA THR A 488 -7.05 14.55 25.48
C THR A 488 -6.99 15.27 26.83
N SER A 489 -7.21 16.59 26.84
CA SER A 489 -7.29 17.34 28.10
C SER A 489 -8.48 16.87 28.95
N THR A 490 -8.30 16.85 30.26
CA THR A 490 -9.38 16.59 31.22
C THR A 490 -10.31 17.79 31.42
N ASN A 491 -9.92 19.00 30.96
CA ASN A 491 -10.73 20.21 31.06
C ASN A 491 -11.83 20.23 29.98
N PRO A 492 -13.14 20.26 30.33
CA PRO A 492 -14.24 20.30 29.37
C PRO A 492 -14.27 21.53 28.45
N LYS A 493 -13.56 22.62 28.80
CA LYS A 493 -13.45 23.84 27.98
C LYS A 493 -12.25 23.83 27.02
N ALA A 494 -11.43 22.78 27.02
CA ALA A 494 -10.32 22.66 26.09
C ALA A 494 -10.82 22.41 24.65
N PRO A 495 -10.13 22.92 23.61
CA PRO A 495 -10.48 22.58 22.23
C PRO A 495 -10.28 21.08 21.96
N PRO A 496 -11.08 20.47 21.07
CA PRO A 496 -10.95 19.04 20.76
C PRO A 496 -9.59 18.73 20.12
N PRO A 497 -8.99 17.55 20.41
CA PRO A 497 -7.66 17.20 19.92
C PRO A 497 -7.66 17.04 18.38
N VAL A 498 -6.70 17.68 17.72
CA VAL A 498 -6.55 17.61 16.26
C VAL A 498 -6.10 16.21 15.86
N ARG A 499 -7.00 15.42 15.26
CA ARG A 499 -6.68 14.05 14.81
C ARG A 499 -5.79 14.06 13.57
N ASN A 500 -4.85 13.11 13.50
CA ASN A 500 -4.08 12.82 12.29
C ASN A 500 -5.00 12.32 11.17
N GLN A 501 -5.35 13.20 10.22
CA GLN A 501 -6.15 12.83 9.04
C GLN A 501 -5.36 12.03 7.99
N VAL A 502 -4.02 12.09 8.04
CA VAL A 502 -3.14 11.33 7.15
C VAL A 502 -3.21 9.84 7.50
N PRO A 503 -3.63 8.95 6.57
CA PRO A 503 -3.69 7.53 6.86
C PRO A 503 -2.32 6.95 7.20
N PHE A 504 -2.22 6.21 8.31
CA PHE A 504 -1.00 5.50 8.66
C PHE A 504 -0.70 4.45 7.57
N LYS A 505 0.35 4.73 6.80
CA LYS A 505 0.90 3.86 5.77
C LYS A 505 2.36 3.62 6.16
N PRO A 506 2.66 2.61 7.00
CA PRO A 506 4.02 2.31 7.36
C PRO A 506 4.86 2.08 6.10
N ARG A 507 5.99 2.79 6.00
CA ARG A 507 6.81 2.86 4.78
C ARG A 507 7.82 1.73 4.76
N PHE A 508 7.43 0.61 4.18
CA PHE A 508 8.29 -0.57 4.12
C PHE A 508 9.19 -0.54 2.88
N GLY A 509 10.48 -0.34 3.14
CA GLY A 509 11.51 -0.25 2.10
C GLY A 509 11.43 1.04 1.27
N PRO A 510 12.55 1.49 0.71
CA PRO A 510 12.55 2.60 -0.23
C PRO A 510 11.79 2.22 -1.51
N HIS A 511 10.77 3.01 -1.82
CA HIS A 511 10.19 3.02 -3.16
C HIS A 511 11.18 3.69 -4.13
N PRO A 512 11.16 3.37 -5.44
CA PRO A 512 11.83 4.22 -6.41
C PRO A 512 11.23 5.63 -6.31
N ALA A 513 12.06 6.65 -6.14
CA ALA A 513 11.61 8.05 -5.99
C ALA A 513 10.82 8.57 -7.20
N ILE A 514 10.92 7.87 -8.33
CA ILE A 514 10.13 8.05 -9.53
C ILE A 514 9.45 6.72 -9.83
N ASN A 515 8.11 6.64 -9.69
CA ASN A 515 7.35 5.58 -10.35
C ASN A 515 7.52 5.76 -11.87
N PRO A 516 8.02 4.77 -12.63
CA PRO A 516 8.11 4.89 -14.08
C PRO A 516 6.70 5.11 -14.65
N GLN A 517 6.56 6.02 -15.62
CA GLN A 517 5.26 6.28 -16.25
C GLN A 517 4.76 4.96 -16.89
N PRO A 518 3.55 4.48 -16.52
CA PRO A 518 3.07 3.16 -16.91
C PRO A 518 3.05 2.98 -18.44
N GLY A 519 3.84 2.02 -18.91
CA GLY A 519 4.16 1.83 -20.34
C GLY A 519 5.66 1.85 -20.61
N GLN A 520 6.48 2.45 -19.74
CA GLN A 520 7.92 2.21 -19.75
C GLN A 520 8.27 0.91 -19.00
N LEU A 521 9.13 0.09 -19.61
CA LEU A 521 9.79 -1.02 -18.94
C LEU A 521 10.70 -0.49 -17.82
N PRO A 522 10.79 -1.16 -16.65
CA PRO A 522 11.77 -0.82 -15.64
C PRO A 522 13.18 -0.97 -16.25
N ALA A 523 13.96 0.10 -16.27
CA ALA A 523 15.22 0.18 -17.02
C ALA A 523 16.26 -0.83 -16.53
N ALA A 524 16.27 -2.02 -17.13
CA ALA A 524 17.27 -3.05 -16.91
C ALA A 524 18.66 -2.58 -17.38
N GLY A 525 19.71 -3.01 -16.68
CA GLY A 525 21.08 -2.77 -17.10
C GLY A 525 21.77 -1.59 -16.42
N PHE A 526 22.99 -1.89 -16.01
CA PHE A 526 24.11 -0.97 -15.85
C PHE A 526 24.26 -0.11 -17.12
N ARG A 527 24.33 1.22 -16.99
CA ARG A 527 24.81 2.10 -18.07
C ARG A 527 26.20 2.60 -17.68
N PRO A 528 27.24 2.37 -18.50
CA PRO A 528 28.47 3.15 -18.41
C PRO A 528 28.15 4.65 -18.51
N ALA A 529 28.99 5.50 -17.90
CA ALA A 529 28.82 6.94 -17.99
C ALA A 529 28.85 7.39 -19.48
N PRO A 530 28.01 8.35 -19.90
CA PRO A 530 28.04 8.84 -21.27
C PRO A 530 29.38 9.52 -21.54
N GLN A 531 30.15 8.97 -22.48
CA GLN A 531 31.38 9.60 -22.95
C GLN A 531 31.04 10.93 -23.64
N THR A 532 31.73 12.00 -23.24
CA THR A 532 31.62 13.33 -23.84
C THR A 532 32.13 13.32 -25.28
N ASN A 533 31.40 13.97 -26.20
CA ASN A 533 31.79 14.10 -27.60
C ASN A 533 33.18 14.71 -27.76
N GLN A 534 34.08 13.96 -28.40
CA GLN A 534 35.34 14.41 -29.00
C GLN A 534 35.40 13.81 -30.42
N PRO A 535 35.57 14.59 -31.50
CA PRO A 535 35.37 14.13 -32.87
C PRO A 535 36.61 13.39 -33.46
N GLY A 536 36.82 12.15 -33.03
CA GLY A 536 37.87 11.27 -33.58
C GLY A 536 37.43 10.51 -34.83
N ARG A 537 37.89 10.92 -36.02
CA ARG A 537 37.78 10.11 -37.26
C ARG A 537 38.76 8.93 -37.23
N VAL A 538 38.27 7.70 -37.39
CA VAL A 538 39.06 6.57 -37.89
C VAL A 538 38.27 5.80 -38.95
N HIS A 539 38.87 5.67 -40.15
CA HIS A 539 38.37 4.78 -41.20
C HIS A 539 38.91 3.37 -40.95
N ILE A 540 38.04 2.35 -41.04
CA ILE A 540 38.45 0.95 -41.19
C ILE A 540 37.71 0.39 -42.42
N MET A 541 38.43 -0.36 -43.24
CA MET A 541 38.00 -0.75 -44.59
C MET A 541 36.97 -1.87 -44.58
N ALA A 542 35.98 -1.80 -45.48
CA ALA A 542 35.06 -2.90 -45.77
C ALA A 542 35.62 -3.75 -46.92
N ASN A 543 35.73 -5.07 -46.70
CA ASN A 543 36.24 -6.02 -47.69
C ASN A 543 35.18 -6.31 -48.78
N PRO A 544 35.45 -6.04 -50.08
CA PRO A 544 34.45 -6.14 -51.14
C PRO A 544 34.36 -7.57 -51.73
N ASN A 545 33.73 -8.52 -51.02
CA ASN A 545 33.51 -9.86 -51.60
C ASN A 545 32.20 -10.59 -51.20
N ARG A 546 31.07 -10.01 -51.61
CA ARG A 546 29.78 -10.66 -51.96
C ARG A 546 28.90 -9.60 -52.63
N GLY A 547 28.20 -9.85 -53.74
CA GLY A 547 27.86 -11.11 -54.39
C GLY A 547 26.35 -11.12 -54.63
N GLY A 548 25.88 -10.37 -55.62
CA GLY A 548 24.49 -9.90 -55.69
C GLY A 548 23.51 -10.77 -56.49
N ARG A 549 22.24 -10.34 -56.51
CA ARG A 549 21.19 -10.60 -57.53
C ARG A 549 19.89 -9.87 -57.15
N GLY A 550 19.13 -9.34 -58.12
CA GLY A 550 17.71 -8.97 -57.95
C GLY A 550 17.33 -7.48 -58.11
N HIS A 551 16.99 -7.07 -59.33
CA HIS A 551 16.22 -5.86 -59.70
C HIS A 551 14.78 -6.28 -60.13
N PRO A 552 13.85 -5.39 -60.55
CA PRO A 552 13.48 -4.06 -60.02
C PRO A 552 11.93 -3.86 -59.93
N ASN A 553 11.46 -2.69 -59.46
CA ASN A 553 10.29 -1.89 -59.93
C ASN A 553 9.71 -1.01 -58.78
N GLY A 554 9.14 0.18 -59.00
CA GLY A 554 9.07 0.97 -60.25
C GLY A 554 7.74 1.74 -60.46
N ARG A 555 7.58 2.93 -59.85
CA ARG A 555 6.57 4.02 -60.08
C ARG A 555 6.62 4.97 -58.86
N GLY A 556 6.46 6.31 -58.91
CA GLY A 556 6.37 7.30 -60.00
C GLY A 556 6.29 8.71 -59.39
N GLY A 557 6.77 9.77 -60.07
CA GLY A 557 6.76 11.18 -59.58
C GLY A 557 5.53 11.98 -60.07
N PRO A 558 5.59 13.34 -60.25
CA PRO A 558 6.72 14.27 -60.10
C PRO A 558 6.32 15.56 -59.26
N PRO A 559 6.98 16.74 -59.34
CA PRO A 559 6.97 17.77 -58.25
C PRO A 559 6.34 19.15 -58.59
N HIS A 560 6.23 20.01 -57.56
CA HIS A 560 6.23 21.50 -57.60
C HIS A 560 6.32 22.02 -56.14
N VAL A 561 6.73 23.22 -55.74
CA VAL A 561 7.66 24.28 -56.20
C VAL A 561 7.68 25.34 -55.08
N SER A 562 8.81 26.04 -54.98
CA SER A 562 9.11 27.28 -54.25
C SER A 562 7.97 28.23 -53.83
N HIS A 563 8.16 28.90 -52.69
CA HIS A 563 8.24 30.37 -52.65
C HIS A 563 9.07 30.87 -51.46
N ALA A 564 9.84 31.94 -51.67
CA ALA A 564 10.68 32.62 -50.67
C ALA A 564 11.01 34.06 -51.15
N GLN A 565 11.66 34.85 -50.28
CA GLN A 565 12.22 36.20 -50.53
C GLN A 565 11.19 37.37 -50.56
N PRO A 566 11.59 38.65 -50.34
CA PRO A 566 12.21 39.18 -49.10
C PRO A 566 11.69 40.61 -48.73
N ILE A 567 12.60 41.54 -48.35
CA ILE A 567 12.46 43.02 -48.17
C ILE A 567 12.01 43.48 -46.76
N VAL A 568 12.65 44.45 -46.06
CA VAL A 568 14.06 44.93 -46.00
C VAL A 568 14.26 45.78 -44.70
N ALA A 569 15.51 46.10 -44.31
CA ALA A 569 15.88 46.92 -43.14
C ALA A 569 16.18 48.41 -43.56
N PRO A 570 17.01 49.28 -42.90
CA PRO A 570 17.75 49.25 -41.63
C PRO A 570 17.19 50.33 -40.64
N ALA A 571 17.87 51.17 -39.84
CA ALA A 571 19.27 51.53 -39.52
C ALA A 571 19.36 52.29 -38.17
N LEU A 572 20.58 52.71 -37.76
CA LEU A 572 20.94 53.61 -36.63
C LEU A 572 20.77 52.99 -35.21
N GLN A 573 21.79 52.74 -34.37
CA GLN A 573 23.11 53.36 -34.09
C GLN A 573 23.01 54.78 -33.46
N THR A 574 23.84 55.18 -32.48
CA THR A 574 25.23 54.77 -32.15
C THR A 574 25.52 54.40 -30.68
N GLU A 575 26.75 53.95 -30.42
CA GLU A 575 27.35 53.52 -29.14
C GLU A 575 28.21 54.64 -28.51
N ASN A 576 28.61 54.55 -27.22
CA ASN A 576 29.98 54.15 -26.83
C ASN A 576 30.25 54.11 -25.30
N ASN A 577 31.51 53.85 -24.91
CA ASN A 577 31.91 53.11 -23.70
C ASN A 577 32.85 53.87 -22.72
N GLU A 578 33.04 53.27 -21.52
CA GLU A 578 34.23 53.28 -20.62
C GLU A 578 34.76 54.56 -19.93
N ALA A 579 35.04 54.46 -18.62
CA ALA A 579 36.31 54.90 -17.99
C ALA A 579 36.52 54.39 -16.53
N ALA A 580 37.75 53.94 -16.25
CA ALA A 580 38.54 53.99 -14.99
C ALA A 580 38.03 53.42 -13.63
N GLN A 581 38.92 52.67 -12.97
CA GLN A 581 38.92 52.33 -11.53
C GLN A 581 39.87 53.25 -10.74
N GLN A 582 39.69 53.44 -9.42
CA GLN A 582 40.83 53.66 -8.50
C GLN A 582 40.50 53.52 -6.98
N LYS A 583 41.32 52.70 -6.29
CA LYS A 583 41.73 52.75 -4.85
C LYS A 583 40.69 52.56 -3.72
N ALA A 584 41.22 52.18 -2.55
CA ALA A 584 40.60 51.90 -1.24
C ALA A 584 41.61 52.40 -0.15
N PRO A 585 41.54 52.07 1.18
CA PRO A 585 40.55 51.41 2.07
C PRO A 585 40.25 52.36 3.29
N PRO A 586 40.25 52.02 4.61
CA PRO A 586 39.97 50.80 5.41
C PRO A 586 39.02 51.02 6.65
N THR A 587 38.91 50.00 7.55
CA THR A 587 38.43 50.04 8.98
C THR A 587 36.93 50.26 9.28
N ALA A 588 36.36 49.91 10.46
CA ALA A 588 36.57 48.81 11.43
C ALA A 588 35.42 48.82 12.51
N PHE A 589 35.29 47.74 13.31
CA PHE A 589 34.40 47.59 14.51
C PHE A 589 32.87 47.63 14.24
N THR A 590 31.91 47.17 15.08
CA THR A 590 31.83 46.13 16.15
C THR A 590 30.34 45.81 16.44
N ASN A 591 30.06 44.59 16.95
CA ASN A 591 28.88 44.19 17.75
C ASN A 591 27.45 44.35 17.16
N GLY A 592 26.59 43.35 17.42
CA GLY A 592 25.14 43.49 17.24
C GLY A 592 24.40 42.15 17.09
N ASN A 593 23.72 41.70 18.15
CA ASN A 593 22.69 40.67 18.03
C ASN A 593 21.48 41.25 17.30
N HIS A 594 20.93 40.55 16.30
CA HIS A 594 19.56 40.01 16.41
C HIS A 594 19.18 39.04 15.29
N VAL A 595 18.24 38.14 15.60
CA VAL A 595 17.56 37.25 14.64
C VAL A 595 16.49 38.02 13.86
N PRO A 596 16.49 38.00 12.52
CA PRO A 596 15.38 38.48 11.71
C PRO A 596 14.46 37.33 11.25
N ALA A 597 13.16 37.46 11.50
CA ALA A 597 12.15 36.70 10.76
C ALA A 597 11.81 37.46 9.45
N PRO A 598 11.74 36.79 8.28
CA PRO A 598 11.30 37.44 7.05
C PRO A 598 9.77 37.38 6.89
N MET A 599 9.16 38.52 6.58
CA MET A 599 7.80 38.55 6.03
C MET A 599 7.79 38.15 4.54
N LEU A 600 6.62 37.67 4.12
CA LEU A 600 6.00 37.84 2.79
C LEU A 600 6.89 38.29 1.61
N SER A 601 6.93 37.47 0.56
CA SER A 601 6.96 37.98 -0.82
C SER A 601 6.07 37.15 -1.73
N ARG A 602 5.65 37.74 -2.87
CA ARG A 602 4.68 37.17 -3.82
C ARG A 602 5.33 36.14 -4.74
N GLY A 603 4.63 35.03 -4.96
CA GLY A 603 5.12 33.91 -5.75
C GLY A 603 5.11 34.09 -7.27
N LEU A 604 5.39 32.98 -7.98
CA LEU A 604 4.90 32.67 -9.33
C LEU A 604 5.03 31.14 -9.58
N ASN A 605 4.05 30.56 -10.28
CA ASN A 605 3.98 29.12 -10.56
C ASN A 605 4.70 28.75 -11.87
N PRO A 606 5.24 27.51 -11.96
CA PRO A 606 5.22 26.74 -13.21
C PRO A 606 4.48 25.40 -13.08
N ARG A 607 3.44 25.28 -13.92
CA ARG A 607 2.65 24.10 -14.31
C ARG A 607 3.27 22.70 -14.09
N GLY A 608 2.49 21.80 -13.47
CA GLY A 608 2.73 20.35 -13.49
C GLY A 608 2.07 19.61 -14.66
N ARG A 609 2.58 18.40 -14.95
CA ARG A 609 2.05 17.37 -15.88
C ARG A 609 2.56 16.02 -15.35
N GLY A 610 1.82 14.91 -15.30
CA GLY A 610 0.51 14.57 -15.85
C GLY A 610 0.61 13.13 -16.36
N GLY A 611 0.19 12.14 -15.56
CA GLY A 611 0.47 10.71 -15.80
C GLY A 611 -0.69 9.93 -16.42
N PHE A 612 -0.42 8.70 -16.90
CA PHE A 612 -1.42 7.84 -17.54
C PHE A 612 -1.14 6.34 -17.37
N VAL A 613 -2.17 5.49 -17.40
CA VAL A 613 -2.08 4.02 -17.31
C VAL A 613 -2.74 3.39 -18.55
N PRO A 614 -2.15 2.39 -19.22
CA PRO A 614 -2.57 1.98 -20.56
C PRO A 614 -3.70 0.93 -20.61
N GLY A 615 -4.34 0.82 -21.78
CA GLY A 615 -5.29 -0.24 -22.11
C GLY A 615 -4.65 -1.43 -22.85
N PHE A 616 -5.31 -2.58 -22.81
CA PHE A 616 -4.92 -3.78 -23.56
C PHE A 616 -5.28 -3.68 -25.05
N ARG A 617 -4.42 -4.22 -25.93
CA ARG A 617 -4.78 -4.59 -27.30
C ARG A 617 -4.03 -5.87 -27.70
N GLY A 618 -4.74 -6.87 -28.22
CA GLY A 618 -4.14 -8.14 -28.65
C GLY A 618 -3.61 -8.10 -30.08
N GLY A 619 -2.64 -8.96 -30.40
CA GLY A 619 -2.03 -9.06 -31.74
C GLY A 619 -1.27 -10.37 -31.97
N ARG A 620 -1.91 -11.28 -32.70
CA ARG A 620 -1.42 -12.53 -33.35
C ARG A 620 0.08 -12.88 -33.22
N GLY A 621 0.35 -14.09 -32.69
CA GLY A 621 1.57 -14.86 -32.95
C GLY A 621 1.21 -16.21 -33.59
N SER A 622 2.05 -16.73 -34.50
CA SER A 622 1.81 -18.00 -35.20
C SER A 622 2.25 -19.22 -34.38
N GLY A 623 1.58 -20.37 -34.56
CA GLY A 623 1.92 -21.64 -33.93
C GLY A 623 1.59 -22.81 -34.87
N SER A 624 2.54 -23.74 -35.02
CA SER A 624 2.45 -24.85 -35.99
C SER A 624 1.57 -26.02 -35.51
N ASN A 625 1.15 -26.85 -36.46
CA ASN A 625 0.48 -28.14 -36.19
C ASN A 625 1.34 -29.06 -35.31
N GLY A 626 0.69 -29.85 -34.46
CA GLY A 626 1.32 -30.85 -33.59
C GLY A 626 0.28 -31.75 -32.94
N ASP A 627 -0.14 -32.79 -33.66
CA ASP A 627 -1.17 -33.73 -33.24
C ASP A 627 -0.73 -34.60 -32.03
N ARG A 628 -1.66 -34.88 -31.09
CA ARG A 628 -1.67 -36.09 -30.22
C ARG A 628 -2.81 -36.10 -29.18
N GLY A 629 -3.51 -37.23 -29.11
CA GLY A 629 -3.94 -37.85 -27.84
C GLY A 629 -5.32 -37.48 -27.30
N ARG A 630 -6.33 -38.31 -27.61
CA ARG A 630 -7.59 -38.38 -26.85
C ARG A 630 -7.38 -39.11 -25.52
N GLY A 631 -8.07 -38.69 -24.45
CA GLY A 631 -8.16 -39.42 -23.18
C GLY A 631 -9.43 -39.05 -22.42
N ALA A 632 -10.29 -40.03 -22.12
CA ALA A 632 -11.58 -39.84 -21.46
C ALA A 632 -11.51 -40.17 -19.95
N PRO A 633 -12.39 -39.62 -19.09
CA PRO A 633 -12.25 -39.73 -17.64
C PRO A 633 -12.81 -41.04 -17.05
N ARG A 634 -12.03 -41.63 -16.13
CA ARG A 634 -12.49 -42.47 -15.01
C ARG A 634 -12.06 -41.76 -13.71
N GLY A 635 -12.77 -41.84 -12.58
CA GLY A 635 -14.07 -42.50 -12.36
C GLY A 635 -14.34 -42.80 -10.89
N GLY A 636 -14.84 -41.82 -10.13
CA GLY A 636 -15.44 -41.97 -8.79
C GLY A 636 -14.49 -42.27 -7.60
N PHE A 637 -14.81 -41.75 -6.41
CA PHE A 637 -15.16 -42.59 -5.24
C PHE A 637 -15.78 -41.76 -4.08
N ARG A 638 -16.84 -42.33 -3.48
CA ARG A 638 -17.52 -42.09 -2.19
C ARG A 638 -17.27 -40.81 -1.36
N GLY A 639 -18.36 -40.20 -0.90
CA GLY A 639 -18.38 -39.22 0.20
C GLY A 639 -18.91 -39.77 1.54
N ARG A 640 -18.71 -38.97 2.59
CA ARG A 640 -19.37 -38.96 3.92
C ARG A 640 -19.36 -37.48 4.37
N GLY A 641 -20.32 -36.91 5.08
CA GLY A 641 -21.67 -37.33 5.45
C GLY A 641 -22.30 -36.16 6.21
N ARG A 642 -23.53 -35.72 5.87
CA ARG A 642 -24.16 -34.56 6.54
C ARG A 642 -24.81 -34.99 7.86
N GLY A 643 -24.44 -34.32 8.96
CA GLY A 643 -25.21 -34.36 10.20
C GLY A 643 -26.52 -33.61 10.02
N SER A 644 -27.61 -34.12 10.61
CA SER A 644 -28.92 -33.46 10.58
C SER A 644 -29.04 -32.43 11.69
N PHE A 645 -29.71 -31.31 11.41
CA PHE A 645 -30.19 -30.37 12.44
C PHE A 645 -31.63 -30.74 12.80
N ALA A 646 -31.94 -30.80 14.09
CA ALA A 646 -33.30 -30.99 14.57
C ALA A 646 -34.08 -29.67 14.55
N THR A 647 -35.37 -29.73 14.19
CA THR A 647 -36.32 -28.62 14.27
C THR A 647 -36.89 -28.50 15.69
N PRO A 648 -37.10 -27.29 16.23
CA PRO A 648 -37.82 -27.11 17.49
C PRO A 648 -39.32 -27.41 17.32
N LEU A 649 -39.96 -27.88 18.40
CA LEU A 649 -41.43 -27.96 18.50
C LEU A 649 -42.00 -26.60 18.94
N PRO A 650 -43.24 -26.25 18.53
CA PRO A 650 -43.86 -24.98 18.88
C PRO A 650 -44.58 -25.02 20.23
N SER A 651 -44.74 -23.82 20.82
CA SER A 651 -45.69 -23.47 21.87
C SER A 651 -46.17 -22.04 21.63
#